data_AF-A0A1B0B195-F1
#
_entry.id   AF-A0A1B0B195-F1
#
_cell.length_a   1.000
_cell.length_b   1.000
_cell.length_c   1.000
_cell.angle_alpha   90.00
_cell.angle_beta   90.00
_cell.angle_gamma   90.00
#
_symmetry.space_group_name_H-M   'P 1'
#
loop_
_entity.id
_entity.type
_entity.pdbx_description
1 polymer ?
#
loop_
_entity_poly.entity_id
_entity_poly.type
_entity_poly.pdbx_seq_one_letter_code
_entity_poly.pdbx_strand_id
1 'polypeptide(L)'
;MAINKNWKNSLRCIFLLYLTINADFNPGGKENRIVAGNNSKVVNVKTFTIADGQTDGYLRYMRSAHVYGIEVTPLAMNPKSDKRTSQVMENDRKIMNLLRDAIAPYYNQSDTLVLFTHSHDVIFTASLRDIVEKFLETEAKLLFSAEKFCWPDSDLCSRYPVVQSQASRFLNSGAFIGYAPQLYALLDDPIAYDMDYQLYFTKVFVNESQRENFGIKLDTYSAIFQNLNGAKRDIQFLIHSVTYEGSIKNIIFDTMPCIIHANGASKRQLNAFANYLVRNFDEKCLICQQLRIELQANNLPIVTLAIIADEPAPFFDKFLLKIAQLNYPKQKMHLFIYCGVRFHDSQLEVFAEAWKNEYISVKRISSTYRLDEISSRHMALNEAIDNRSDYIFFVETCVHIDEPDTLRILLTLNRQFISPVVSEPTALSSNFLTLTNEIDDIITRNIIGMWNVPYVSNIYLIKNVAFKYINYSYRGYTPDRAICESLYDAGIFLYINNEYIYGHLISMEEFDISVARPDFYNIFNNPLDWMEKYIHPNYTKQLEDNYNYLQPCPDVYQFAITTNAFCDDLIAIMEDYGKWSSGSHNDDRTPTGYEAVPTRDIHMKQVGLHDMWLHFLNTIIKPLQRKTFIGHDVDPAFAVFNIVVRYRTEEQPSLMPHDDFSTYTINMALNNVDIDFQGGGVHFLRYNCSITNNKKGWILMHPGSLSHFHEGLPITNGTRYIMISHIDAFAAESKTIIIDSSGSFVQQFAFCNISYRRYSNEAIKTDLRIYLGEQMEMNQSKYQTLHSPINLKTYESDLVNMSFQVAPGNRILGKKDLNSFTKHLSAPFAGKCTLCRKFRIKLQEHRLPVITLAIIINVPVPFFDAFLQNIERLNYPKKQMHLFIYNGAKFHDAAIKFFYKCWQNKYKSSIMISSSRQWNEPEGRQRAIEEAVQSRSDYLFLIAACVHVNDADTLRELLAYDREFLAPILKAAKANFSNFQLHTNDYNEIVNRDIM
;
A
#
# COMPACT_ATOMS: atom_id res chain seq x y z
N MET A 1 -3.71 74.14 14.97
CA MET A 1 -2.98 74.10 16.26
C MET A 1 -2.91 72.65 16.71
N ALA A 2 -1.80 72.04 17.11
CA ALA A 2 -0.41 72.51 17.21
C ALA A 2 0.57 71.38 16.80
N ILE A 3 1.87 71.68 16.81
CA ILE A 3 2.93 70.92 16.12
C ILE A 3 3.70 69.99 17.06
N ASN A 4 3.91 68.74 16.62
CA ASN A 4 5.05 67.83 16.84
C ASN A 4 5.59 67.58 18.27
N LYS A 5 5.54 66.31 18.73
CA LYS A 5 6.60 65.66 19.55
C LYS A 5 6.38 64.15 19.69
N ASN A 6 7.17 63.34 18.96
CA ASN A 6 7.94 62.18 19.47
C ASN A 6 8.40 61.21 18.37
N TRP A 7 9.35 61.69 17.56
CA TRP A 7 10.28 60.84 16.79
C TRP A 7 11.27 60.09 17.75
N LYS A 8 10.75 59.27 18.67
CA LYS A 8 11.55 58.45 19.60
C LYS A 8 11.12 56.99 19.73
N ASN A 9 9.95 56.60 19.21
CA ASN A 9 9.48 55.21 19.30
C ASN A 9 9.98 54.33 18.15
N SER A 10 10.18 54.87 16.94
CA SER A 10 10.63 54.10 15.77
C SER A 10 12.04 53.50 15.91
N LEU A 11 12.92 54.11 16.70
CA LEU A 11 14.27 53.57 16.98
C LEU A 11 14.27 52.45 18.05
N ARG A 12 13.27 52.40 18.94
CA ARG A 12 13.18 51.30 19.93
C ARG A 12 12.69 49.99 19.30
N CYS A 13 11.79 50.05 18.31
CA CYS A 13 11.33 48.85 17.60
C CYS A 13 12.45 48.19 16.76
N ILE A 14 13.34 48.99 16.16
CA ILE A 14 14.50 48.47 15.40
C ILE A 14 15.55 47.87 16.35
N PHE A 15 15.75 48.44 17.55
CA PHE A 15 16.66 47.87 18.55
C PHE A 15 16.11 46.58 19.21
N LEU A 16 14.79 46.46 19.34
CA LEU A 16 14.15 45.23 19.84
C LEU A 16 14.20 44.08 18.83
N LEU A 17 14.09 44.34 17.52
CA LEU A 17 14.29 43.31 16.49
C LEU A 17 15.72 42.72 16.50
N TYR A 18 16.71 43.51 16.93
CA TYR A 18 18.11 43.05 17.05
C TYR A 18 18.34 42.14 18.27
N LEU A 19 17.43 42.16 19.25
CA LEU A 19 17.54 41.39 20.50
C LEU A 19 16.78 40.05 20.41
N THR A 20 15.68 39.97 19.67
CA THR A 20 14.90 38.72 19.52
C THR A 20 15.57 37.64 18.68
N ILE A 21 16.69 37.93 18.01
CA ILE A 21 17.52 36.93 17.30
C ILE A 21 18.59 36.32 18.23
N ASN A 22 18.80 36.88 19.43
CA ASN A 22 19.85 36.46 20.38
C ASN A 22 19.32 35.69 21.61
N ALA A 23 18.04 35.33 21.64
CA ALA A 23 17.45 34.54 22.72
C ALA A 23 17.30 33.06 22.30
N ASP A 24 17.78 32.16 23.16
CA ASP A 24 17.64 30.69 23.13
C ASP A 24 18.64 29.89 22.27
N PHE A 25 19.93 30.03 22.60
CA PHE A 25 20.84 28.92 22.96
C PHE A 25 22.16 29.55 23.45
N ASN A 26 22.53 29.39 24.72
CA ASN A 26 23.72 30.02 25.31
C ASN A 26 24.78 29.01 25.81
N PRO A 27 25.63 28.46 24.94
CA PRO A 27 26.81 27.71 25.33
C PRO A 27 28.10 28.55 25.17
N GLY A 28 28.68 28.99 26.29
CA GLY A 28 30.03 29.56 26.33
C GLY A 28 30.15 31.08 26.14
N GLY A 29 31.08 31.69 26.88
CA GLY A 29 31.35 33.12 26.81
C GLY A 29 31.96 33.55 25.46
N LYS A 30 31.58 34.72 24.97
CA LYS A 30 32.07 35.30 23.72
C LYS A 30 33.50 35.82 23.88
N GLU A 31 34.50 35.01 23.53
CA GLU A 31 35.92 35.38 23.63
C GLU A 31 36.59 35.52 22.25
N ASN A 32 36.70 36.76 21.77
CA ASN A 32 37.59 37.11 20.64
C ASN A 32 39.07 37.05 21.02
N ARG A 33 39.40 36.86 22.31
CA ARG A 33 40.75 36.67 22.84
C ARG A 33 40.94 35.20 23.16
N ILE A 34 41.66 34.49 22.31
CA ILE A 34 41.96 33.07 22.51
C ILE A 34 43.27 32.93 23.27
N VAL A 35 43.26 32.18 24.37
CA VAL A 35 44.47 31.72 25.06
C VAL A 35 44.87 30.37 24.46
N ALA A 36 45.92 30.35 23.63
CA ALA A 36 46.34 29.15 22.90
C ALA A 36 47.63 28.54 23.47
N GLY A 37 47.61 27.21 23.64
CA GLY A 37 48.75 26.38 24.02
C GLY A 37 49.28 26.55 25.46
N ASN A 38 50.18 25.65 25.86
CA ASN A 38 50.79 25.62 27.20
C ASN A 38 51.51 26.92 27.62
N ASN A 39 51.92 27.75 26.65
CA ASN A 39 52.63 29.01 26.89
C ASN A 39 51.71 30.24 27.07
N SER A 40 50.38 30.05 27.15
CA SER A 40 49.41 31.12 27.42
C SER A 40 49.47 32.30 26.42
N LYS A 41 49.76 32.05 25.13
CA LYS A 41 49.80 33.12 24.13
C LYS A 41 48.39 33.60 23.85
N VAL A 42 48.06 34.80 24.32
CA VAL A 42 46.78 35.47 24.04
C VAL A 42 46.84 36.07 22.64
N VAL A 43 45.89 35.71 21.78
CA VAL A 43 45.71 36.32 20.45
C VAL A 43 44.29 36.87 20.30
N ASN A 44 44.17 38.03 19.68
CA ASN A 44 42.88 38.67 19.37
C ASN A 44 42.50 38.32 17.93
N VAL A 45 41.30 37.80 17.68
CA VAL A 45 40.88 37.38 16.33
C VAL A 45 39.81 38.31 15.76
N LYS A 46 39.94 38.63 14.47
CA LYS A 46 38.94 39.36 13.68
C LYS A 46 38.56 38.56 12.45
N THR A 47 37.30 38.09 12.41
CA THR A 47 36.79 37.34 11.27
C THR A 47 36.02 38.27 10.33
N PHE A 48 36.42 38.30 9.06
CA PHE A 48 35.75 39.06 8.01
C PHE A 48 35.23 38.14 6.90
N THR A 49 34.13 38.56 6.29
CA THR A 49 33.62 37.95 5.06
C THR A 49 33.08 39.03 4.13
N ILE A 50 32.70 38.68 2.91
CA ILE A 50 31.98 39.57 2.00
C ILE A 50 30.54 39.06 1.84
N ALA A 51 29.58 39.97 1.85
CA ALA A 51 28.19 39.68 1.54
C ALA A 51 27.55 40.89 0.86
N ASP A 52 26.99 40.66 -0.32
CA ASP A 52 26.20 41.60 -1.11
C ASP A 52 24.69 41.55 -0.77
N GLY A 53 24.24 40.50 -0.08
CA GLY A 53 22.88 40.37 0.47
C GLY A 53 22.74 39.24 1.50
N GLN A 54 21.54 39.13 2.09
CA GLN A 54 21.18 38.06 3.01
C GLN A 54 20.56 36.87 2.26
N THR A 55 21.40 36.14 1.51
CA THR A 55 21.01 34.88 0.83
C THR A 55 20.92 33.72 1.82
N ASP A 56 20.24 32.62 1.47
CA ASP A 56 20.16 31.45 2.35
C ASP A 56 21.55 30.82 2.60
N GLY A 57 22.46 30.91 1.62
CA GLY A 57 23.88 30.55 1.77
C GLY A 57 24.60 31.39 2.82
N TYR A 58 24.43 32.73 2.78
CA TYR A 58 24.97 33.63 3.81
C TYR A 58 24.36 33.37 5.19
N LEU A 59 23.06 33.12 5.27
CA LEU A 59 22.38 32.82 6.54
C LEU A 59 22.86 31.51 7.15
N ARG A 60 23.08 30.46 6.35
CA ARG A 60 23.74 29.21 6.78
C ARG A 60 25.13 29.47 7.32
N TYR A 61 25.94 30.27 6.62
CA TYR A 61 27.29 30.64 7.05
C TYR A 61 27.27 31.35 8.41
N MET A 62 26.44 32.38 8.57
CA MET A 62 26.30 33.11 9.84
C MET A 62 25.78 32.23 10.97
N ARG A 63 24.84 31.31 10.69
CA ARG A 63 24.40 30.29 11.64
C ARG A 63 25.57 29.41 12.08
N SER A 64 26.43 28.98 11.16
CA SER A 64 27.60 28.17 11.51
C SER A 64 28.61 28.92 12.36
N ALA A 65 28.88 30.18 12.05
CA ALA A 65 29.71 31.04 12.89
C ALA A 65 29.13 31.15 14.32
N HIS A 66 27.82 31.39 14.45
CA HIS A 66 27.15 31.48 15.75
C HIS A 66 27.24 30.18 16.57
N VAL A 67 26.97 29.02 15.95
CA VAL A 67 27.01 27.70 16.63
C VAL A 67 28.39 27.37 17.21
N TYR A 68 29.46 27.87 16.58
CA TYR A 68 30.85 27.67 16.99
C TYR A 68 31.49 28.89 17.70
N GLY A 69 30.67 29.90 18.08
CA GLY A 69 31.12 31.05 18.88
C GLY A 69 31.97 32.07 18.12
N ILE A 70 31.92 32.09 16.78
CA ILE A 70 32.72 32.95 15.91
C ILE A 70 31.95 34.24 15.61
N GLU A 71 32.49 35.39 16.02
CA GLU A 71 31.98 36.70 15.58
C GLU A 71 32.51 37.03 14.18
N VAL A 72 31.62 37.29 13.22
CA VAL A 72 31.98 37.65 11.84
C VAL A 72 31.47 39.05 11.50
N THR A 73 32.36 39.86 10.91
CA THR A 73 32.03 41.16 10.32
C THR A 73 31.82 41.04 8.80
N PRO A 74 30.59 41.19 8.29
CA PRO A 74 30.33 41.19 6.85
C PRO A 74 30.71 42.54 6.22
N LEU A 75 31.56 42.48 5.20
CA LEU A 75 31.95 43.60 4.35
C LEU A 75 31.00 43.69 3.14
N ALA A 76 30.79 44.91 2.64
CA ALA A 76 29.89 45.26 1.51
C ALA A 76 28.37 45.10 1.73
N MET A 77 27.89 44.70 2.92
CA MET A 77 26.46 44.54 3.22
C MET A 77 25.66 45.82 2.91
N ASN A 78 24.67 45.73 2.01
CA ASN A 78 23.93 46.85 1.42
C ASN A 78 24.81 47.88 0.67
N PRO A 79 25.29 47.58 -0.55
CA PRO A 79 26.02 48.55 -1.36
C PRO A 79 25.13 49.75 -1.70
N LYS A 80 25.64 50.98 -1.46
CA LYS A 80 25.01 52.19 -2.01
C LYS A 80 24.96 52.08 -3.53
N SER A 81 23.78 52.32 -4.11
CA SER A 81 23.54 52.17 -5.55
C SER A 81 24.25 53.25 -6.37
N ASP A 82 25.52 53.04 -6.68
CA ASP A 82 26.21 53.87 -7.67
C ASP A 82 25.88 53.36 -9.08
N LYS A 83 25.22 54.20 -9.88
CA LYS A 83 24.58 53.81 -11.15
C LYS A 83 25.56 53.79 -12.34
N ARG A 84 26.85 53.58 -12.10
CA ARG A 84 27.90 53.54 -13.12
C ARG A 84 29.01 52.56 -12.73
N THR A 85 28.91 51.33 -13.20
CA THR A 85 29.97 50.64 -13.98
C THR A 85 29.51 49.25 -14.44
N SER A 86 30.18 48.73 -15.47
CA SER A 86 29.98 47.39 -16.06
C SER A 86 30.50 46.30 -15.12
N GLN A 87 29.69 45.25 -14.93
CA GLN A 87 29.85 44.27 -13.86
C GLN A 87 30.95 43.21 -14.11
N VAL A 88 31.32 42.52 -13.02
CA VAL A 88 32.34 41.47 -12.85
C VAL A 88 33.72 41.99 -12.42
N MET A 89 34.59 42.48 -13.31
CA MET A 89 36.02 42.67 -12.98
C MET A 89 36.35 43.80 -11.98
N GLU A 90 35.45 44.78 -11.78
CA GLU A 90 35.68 45.86 -10.81
C GLU A 90 35.34 45.46 -9.36
N ASN A 91 34.71 44.30 -9.16
CA ASN A 91 34.29 43.84 -7.83
C ASN A 91 35.46 43.32 -6.99
N ASP A 92 36.43 42.62 -7.57
CA ASP A 92 37.48 41.92 -6.81
C ASP A 92 38.50 42.88 -6.19
N ARG A 93 38.92 43.89 -6.96
CA ARG A 93 39.74 44.99 -6.44
C ARG A 93 39.01 45.79 -5.35
N LYS A 94 37.69 45.98 -5.49
CA LYS A 94 36.84 46.63 -4.49
C LYS A 94 36.72 45.79 -3.21
N ILE A 95 36.56 44.48 -3.35
CA ILE A 95 36.59 43.48 -2.27
C ILE A 95 37.89 43.57 -1.47
N MET A 96 39.03 43.56 -2.16
CA MET A 96 40.34 43.60 -1.53
C MET A 96 40.61 44.93 -0.83
N ASN A 97 40.21 46.06 -1.43
CA ASN A 97 40.25 47.37 -0.78
C ASN A 97 39.36 47.40 0.48
N LEU A 98 38.14 46.87 0.44
CA LEU A 98 37.26 46.79 1.61
C LEU A 98 37.88 45.96 2.74
N LEU A 99 38.54 44.85 2.41
CA LEU A 99 39.26 44.03 3.38
C LEU A 99 40.47 44.76 3.96
N ARG A 100 41.31 45.39 3.14
CA ARG A 100 42.43 46.23 3.58
C ARG A 100 41.97 47.34 4.52
N ASP A 101 40.93 48.08 4.13
CA ASP A 101 40.39 49.20 4.90
C ASP A 101 39.79 48.73 6.24
N ALA A 102 39.20 47.52 6.28
CA ALA A 102 38.72 46.90 7.52
C ALA A 102 39.86 46.39 8.43
N ILE A 103 41.01 46.02 7.86
CA ILE A 103 42.21 45.57 8.59
C ILE A 103 43.07 46.75 9.06
N ALA A 104 42.99 47.91 8.39
CA ALA A 104 43.79 49.10 8.67
C ALA A 104 43.88 49.50 10.16
N PRO A 105 42.82 49.40 11.00
CA PRO A 105 42.93 49.69 12.45
C PRO A 105 43.85 48.74 13.25
N TYR A 106 44.24 47.60 12.67
CA TYR A 106 45.00 46.53 13.32
C TYR A 106 46.42 46.35 12.75
N TYR A 107 46.84 47.18 11.80
CA TYR A 107 48.11 47.04 11.07
C TYR A 107 49.38 46.99 11.96
N ASN A 108 49.31 47.50 13.18
CA ASN A 108 50.40 47.54 14.15
C ASN A 108 50.22 46.57 15.34
N GLN A 109 49.19 45.71 15.32
CA GLN A 109 48.84 44.79 16.40
C GLN A 109 49.37 43.38 16.10
N SER A 110 50.59 43.07 16.58
CA SER A 110 51.29 41.80 16.33
C SER A 110 50.67 40.57 17.02
N ASP A 111 49.74 40.78 17.95
CA ASP A 111 48.93 39.76 18.63
C ASP A 111 47.57 39.52 17.95
N THR A 112 47.22 40.32 16.94
CA THR A 112 45.92 40.24 16.25
C THR A 112 46.00 39.38 14.99
N LEU A 113 45.14 38.36 14.94
CA LEU A 113 44.90 37.51 13.79
C LEU A 113 43.67 37.99 13.02
N VAL A 114 43.75 37.93 11.70
CA VAL A 114 42.64 38.13 10.78
C VAL A 114 42.31 36.79 10.14
N LEU A 115 41.07 36.35 10.28
CA LEU A 115 40.50 35.23 9.54
C LEU A 115 39.59 35.81 8.45
N PHE A 116 39.81 35.43 7.21
CA PHE A 116 38.95 35.80 6.09
C PHE A 116 38.37 34.54 5.46
N THR A 117 37.09 34.58 5.12
CA THR A 117 36.41 33.54 4.36
C THR A 117 35.37 34.13 3.41
N HIS A 118 35.06 33.43 2.32
CA HIS A 118 33.77 33.55 1.65
C HIS A 118 32.61 33.23 2.61
N SER A 119 31.39 33.52 2.18
CA SER A 119 30.17 33.32 2.97
C SER A 119 29.21 32.32 2.34
N HIS A 120 28.70 32.64 1.14
CA HIS A 120 27.62 31.92 0.45
C HIS A 120 27.80 30.39 0.36
N ASP A 121 29.02 29.95 0.13
CA ASP A 121 29.44 28.57 -0.06
C ASP A 121 30.48 28.10 0.97
N VAL A 122 30.46 28.67 2.18
CA VAL A 122 31.31 28.30 3.31
C VAL A 122 30.47 27.90 4.52
N ILE A 123 30.98 26.96 5.33
CA ILE A 123 30.51 26.70 6.70
C ILE A 123 31.68 26.50 7.65
N PHE A 124 31.50 26.89 8.91
CA PHE A 124 32.35 26.50 10.03
C PHE A 124 31.90 25.15 10.60
N THR A 125 32.87 24.32 11.01
CA THR A 125 32.67 23.00 11.61
C THR A 125 33.45 22.82 12.93
N ALA A 126 34.19 23.83 13.38
CA ALA A 126 34.93 23.84 14.64
C ALA A 126 34.96 25.25 15.27
N SER A 127 35.37 25.35 16.53
CA SER A 127 35.42 26.62 17.26
C SER A 127 36.55 27.54 16.77
N LEU A 128 36.44 28.83 17.10
CA LEU A 128 37.49 29.81 16.83
C LEU A 128 38.83 29.41 17.47
N ARG A 129 38.77 28.75 18.63
CA ARG A 129 39.93 28.23 19.34
C ARG A 129 40.63 27.13 18.54
N ASP A 130 39.88 26.14 18.04
CA ASP A 130 40.43 25.01 17.29
C ASP A 130 41.11 25.49 15.98
N ILE A 131 40.53 26.51 15.34
CA ILE A 131 41.10 27.17 14.15
C ILE A 131 42.43 27.85 14.51
N VAL A 132 42.50 28.57 15.64
CA VAL A 132 43.70 29.28 16.10
C VAL A 132 44.80 28.31 16.53
N GLU A 133 44.48 27.27 17.30
CA GLU A 133 45.46 26.28 17.77
C GLU A 133 46.14 25.60 16.57
N LYS A 134 45.36 25.09 15.61
CA LYS A 134 45.90 24.52 14.35
C LYS A 134 46.68 25.53 13.51
N PHE A 135 46.27 26.81 13.46
CA PHE A 135 47.02 27.82 12.72
C PHE A 135 48.41 28.03 13.33
N LEU A 136 48.51 28.08 14.66
CA LEU A 136 49.78 28.25 15.37
C LEU A 136 50.71 27.05 15.16
N GLU A 137 50.18 25.83 15.08
CA GLU A 137 50.95 24.61 14.73
C GLU A 137 51.58 24.68 13.34
N THR A 138 51.00 25.42 12.39
CA THR A 138 51.61 25.57 11.05
C THR A 138 52.84 26.47 11.03
N GLU A 139 53.12 27.24 12.10
CA GLU A 139 54.16 28.28 12.17
C GLU A 139 54.09 29.32 11.03
N ALA A 140 52.93 29.47 10.36
CA ALA A 140 52.75 30.44 9.30
C ALA A 140 52.58 31.86 9.88
N LYS A 141 52.99 32.88 9.11
CA LYS A 141 52.54 34.26 9.36
C LYS A 141 51.21 34.54 8.64
N LEU A 142 51.06 33.98 7.44
CA LEU A 142 49.84 33.94 6.63
C LEU A 142 49.64 32.51 6.12
N LEU A 143 48.48 31.93 6.34
CA LEU A 143 48.10 30.59 5.90
C LEU A 143 46.89 30.69 4.99
N PHE A 144 47.06 30.35 3.71
CA PHE A 144 45.96 30.26 2.76
C PHE A 144 45.41 28.83 2.69
N SER A 145 44.12 28.71 2.38
CA SER A 145 43.53 27.43 2.02
C SER A 145 44.17 26.88 0.74
N ALA A 146 44.24 25.56 0.61
CA ALA A 146 44.80 24.89 -0.56
C ALA A 146 43.75 24.10 -1.34
N GLU A 147 43.91 23.98 -2.66
CA GLU A 147 43.03 23.20 -3.53
C GLU A 147 43.80 22.29 -4.50
N LYS A 148 43.05 21.44 -5.23
CA LYS A 148 43.60 20.50 -6.22
C LYS A 148 43.91 21.14 -7.57
N PHE A 149 43.26 22.25 -7.90
CA PHE A 149 43.37 22.88 -9.21
C PHE A 149 44.21 24.14 -9.14
N CYS A 150 45.10 24.26 -10.12
CA CYS A 150 45.92 25.43 -10.33
C CYS A 150 45.09 26.41 -11.20
N TRP A 151 44.44 27.37 -10.54
CA TRP A 151 43.49 28.30 -11.14
C TRP A 151 43.77 29.75 -10.71
N PRO A 152 43.63 30.75 -11.59
CA PRO A 152 43.17 30.65 -12.99
C PRO A 152 44.27 30.32 -14.00
N ASP A 153 45.54 30.50 -13.65
CA ASP A 153 46.68 30.44 -14.57
C ASP A 153 47.47 29.13 -14.42
N SER A 154 47.38 28.26 -15.44
CA SER A 154 48.03 26.95 -15.46
C SER A 154 49.54 26.99 -15.71
N ASP A 155 50.10 28.11 -16.17
CA ASP A 155 51.54 28.19 -16.43
C ASP A 155 52.33 28.34 -15.12
N LEU A 156 51.66 28.85 -14.08
CA LEU A 156 52.24 29.03 -12.74
C LEU A 156 52.37 27.73 -11.94
N CYS A 157 51.72 26.63 -12.33
CA CYS A 157 51.72 25.39 -11.53
C CYS A 157 53.10 24.77 -11.34
N SER A 158 53.99 24.98 -12.30
CA SER A 158 55.40 24.56 -12.24
C SER A 158 56.19 25.29 -11.15
N ARG A 159 55.79 26.52 -10.81
CA ARG A 159 56.45 27.42 -9.85
C ARG A 159 55.99 27.23 -8.40
N TYR A 160 54.90 26.49 -8.17
CA TYR A 160 54.49 26.11 -6.83
C TYR A 160 55.52 25.14 -6.21
N PRO A 161 55.79 25.19 -4.89
CA PRO A 161 56.56 24.16 -4.21
C PRO A 161 56.00 22.75 -4.47
N VAL A 162 56.87 21.75 -4.45
CA VAL A 162 56.44 20.34 -4.50
C VAL A 162 55.91 19.94 -3.13
N VAL A 163 54.79 19.23 -3.11
CA VAL A 163 54.10 18.75 -1.90
C VAL A 163 53.98 17.23 -1.93
N GLN A 164 53.59 16.60 -0.82
CA GLN A 164 53.29 15.17 -0.78
C GLN A 164 52.25 14.79 -1.85
N SER A 165 52.34 13.57 -2.40
CA SER A 165 51.33 13.05 -3.32
C SER A 165 49.92 13.15 -2.71
N GLN A 166 48.93 13.45 -3.54
CA GLN A 166 47.54 13.72 -3.16
C GLN A 166 47.30 14.97 -2.28
N ALA A 167 48.33 15.67 -1.80
CA ALA A 167 48.15 16.93 -1.07
C ALA A 167 47.57 18.03 -1.98
N SER A 168 46.83 18.96 -1.40
CA SER A 168 46.32 20.13 -2.12
C SER A 168 47.48 21.11 -2.33
N ARG A 169 47.94 21.28 -3.57
CA ARG A 169 49.20 21.98 -3.89
C ARG A 169 49.03 23.48 -4.14
N PHE A 170 47.86 23.91 -4.58
CA PHE A 170 47.66 25.25 -5.16
C PHE A 170 46.87 26.14 -4.21
N LEU A 171 47.10 27.46 -4.27
CA LEU A 171 46.44 28.44 -3.40
C LEU A 171 44.96 28.60 -3.80
N ASN A 172 44.06 28.58 -2.82
CA ASN A 172 42.69 29.08 -2.98
C ASN A 172 42.48 30.29 -2.05
N SER A 173 42.00 31.39 -2.62
CA SER A 173 41.84 32.67 -1.92
C SER A 173 40.55 32.81 -1.12
N GLY A 174 39.62 31.85 -1.24
CA GLY A 174 38.31 31.92 -0.58
C GLY A 174 38.33 31.70 0.92
N ALA A 175 39.47 31.27 1.49
CA ALA A 175 39.70 31.28 2.92
C ALA A 175 41.19 31.39 3.26
N PHE A 176 41.54 32.21 4.26
CA PHE A 176 42.89 32.35 4.80
C PHE A 176 42.89 32.97 6.20
N ILE A 177 43.98 32.73 6.96
CA ILE A 177 44.18 33.28 8.31
C ILE A 177 45.62 33.75 8.48
N GLY A 178 45.82 34.84 9.23
CA GLY A 178 47.16 35.20 9.70
C GLY A 178 47.24 36.56 10.38
N TYR A 179 48.46 37.01 10.70
CA TYR A 179 48.68 38.21 11.51
C TYR A 179 48.32 39.49 10.76
N ALA A 180 47.62 40.40 11.43
CA ALA A 180 47.13 41.66 10.85
C ALA A 180 48.23 42.53 10.21
N PRO A 181 49.44 42.69 10.78
CA PRO A 181 50.51 43.47 10.15
C PRO A 181 50.98 42.87 8.82
N GLN A 182 51.13 41.54 8.73
CA GLN A 182 51.55 40.87 7.49
C GLN A 182 50.46 40.91 6.43
N LEU A 183 49.20 40.72 6.81
CA LEU A 183 48.09 40.81 5.87
C LEU A 183 47.87 42.25 5.38
N TYR A 184 47.98 43.25 6.26
CA TYR A 184 47.90 44.66 5.85
C TYR A 184 49.03 45.01 4.89
N ALA A 185 50.28 44.67 5.21
CA ALA A 185 51.44 44.94 4.35
C ALA A 185 51.37 44.22 2.99
N LEU A 186 50.73 43.04 2.94
CA LEU A 186 50.43 42.35 1.69
C LEU A 186 49.38 43.11 0.86
N LEU A 187 48.33 43.64 1.50
CA LEU A 187 47.23 44.33 0.83
C LEU A 187 47.49 45.82 0.52
N ASP A 188 48.61 46.39 0.97
CA ASP A 188 48.99 47.79 0.70
C ASP A 188 49.45 47.99 -0.76
N ASP A 189 50.00 46.94 -1.37
CA ASP A 189 50.39 46.92 -2.79
C ASP A 189 49.15 47.07 -3.72
N PRO A 190 49.12 48.05 -4.65
CA PRO A 190 47.96 48.31 -5.47
C PRO A 190 47.73 47.20 -6.50
N ILE A 191 46.60 46.49 -6.36
CA ILE A 191 46.16 45.45 -7.30
C ILE A 191 45.86 46.07 -8.67
N ALA A 192 46.40 45.45 -9.73
CA ALA A 192 46.17 45.82 -11.12
C ALA A 192 44.68 45.68 -11.50
N TYR A 193 44.23 46.50 -12.45
CA TYR A 193 42.81 46.62 -12.81
C TYR A 193 42.23 45.35 -13.47
N ASP A 194 43.09 44.54 -14.07
CA ASP A 194 42.78 43.32 -14.83
C ASP A 194 43.01 42.02 -14.05
N MET A 195 43.35 42.10 -12.75
CA MET A 195 43.80 40.95 -11.96
C MET A 195 42.77 40.52 -10.91
N ASP A 196 42.26 39.30 -11.08
CA ASP A 196 41.49 38.56 -10.06
C ASP A 196 42.33 38.33 -8.77
N TYR A 197 41.66 38.27 -7.62
CA TYR A 197 42.31 38.18 -6.30
C TYR A 197 42.97 36.81 -6.04
N GLN A 198 42.46 35.70 -6.57
CA GLN A 198 43.16 34.40 -6.53
C GLN A 198 44.44 34.44 -7.37
N LEU A 199 44.41 35.08 -8.55
CA LEU A 199 45.60 35.28 -9.37
C LEU A 199 46.63 36.19 -8.70
N TYR A 200 46.17 37.26 -8.02
CA TYR A 200 47.02 38.16 -7.25
C TYR A 200 47.78 37.40 -6.14
N PHE A 201 47.06 36.72 -5.24
CA PHE A 201 47.69 35.95 -4.16
C PHE A 201 48.57 34.81 -4.69
N THR A 202 48.15 34.15 -5.79
CA THR A 202 48.96 33.13 -6.48
C THR A 202 50.31 33.71 -6.93
N LYS A 203 50.32 34.89 -7.60
CA LYS A 203 51.54 35.53 -8.10
C LYS A 203 52.51 35.89 -6.97
N VAL A 204 52.00 36.36 -5.83
CA VAL A 204 52.80 36.60 -4.61
C VAL A 204 53.37 35.29 -4.06
N PHE A 205 52.57 34.22 -3.97
CA PHE A 205 53.00 32.94 -3.39
C PHE A 205 54.04 32.20 -4.24
N VAL A 206 53.94 32.25 -5.58
CA VAL A 206 54.95 31.66 -6.49
C VAL A 206 56.19 32.54 -6.68
N ASN A 207 56.25 33.70 -6.03
CA ASN A 207 57.46 34.50 -5.88
C ASN A 207 58.12 34.14 -4.53
N GLU A 208 59.23 33.41 -4.58
CA GLU A 208 59.94 32.90 -3.41
C GLU A 208 60.31 33.99 -2.40
N SER A 209 60.86 35.11 -2.87
CA SER A 209 61.25 36.23 -2.01
C SER A 209 60.05 36.87 -1.29
N GLN A 210 58.90 37.02 -1.98
CA GLN A 210 57.68 37.55 -1.35
C GLN A 210 57.06 36.52 -0.39
N ARG A 211 56.99 35.24 -0.78
CA ARG A 211 56.50 34.13 0.05
C ARG A 211 57.25 34.04 1.37
N GLU A 212 58.58 34.14 1.35
CA GLU A 212 59.42 34.12 2.55
C GLU A 212 59.26 35.40 3.38
N ASN A 213 59.30 36.58 2.76
CA ASN A 213 59.15 37.87 3.45
C ASN A 213 57.83 37.94 4.25
N PHE A 214 56.72 37.62 3.60
CA PHE A 214 55.39 37.60 4.23
C PHE A 214 55.13 36.35 5.07
N GLY A 215 55.99 35.32 5.01
CA GLY A 215 55.84 34.07 5.76
C GLY A 215 54.60 33.27 5.37
N ILE A 216 54.33 33.16 4.06
CA ILE A 216 53.12 32.55 3.51
C ILE A 216 53.28 31.03 3.39
N LYS A 217 52.35 30.28 3.97
CA LYS A 217 52.19 28.82 3.78
C LYS A 217 50.80 28.51 3.21
N LEU A 218 50.61 27.28 2.72
CA LEU A 218 49.31 26.74 2.32
C LEU A 218 48.91 25.59 3.26
N ASP A 219 47.62 25.45 3.54
CA ASP A 219 47.08 24.30 4.27
C ASP A 219 46.93 23.07 3.34
N THR A 220 48.08 22.48 2.98
CA THR A 220 48.16 21.42 1.96
C THR A 220 47.48 20.11 2.36
N TYR A 221 47.23 19.90 3.66
CA TYR A 221 46.61 18.71 4.24
C TYR A 221 45.17 18.94 4.73
N SER A 222 44.60 20.11 4.42
CA SER A 222 43.24 20.52 4.82
C SER A 222 42.96 20.38 6.32
N ALA A 223 43.95 20.69 7.16
CA ALA A 223 43.82 20.62 8.62
C ALA A 223 42.81 21.65 9.16
N ILE A 224 42.73 22.81 8.51
CA ILE A 224 41.80 23.91 8.82
C ILE A 224 40.78 24.07 7.68
N PHE A 225 41.25 24.11 6.43
CA PHE A 225 40.44 24.48 5.27
C PHE A 225 40.26 23.31 4.29
N GLN A 226 39.01 22.86 4.11
CA GLN A 226 38.64 21.86 3.11
C GLN A 226 37.91 22.52 1.94
N ASN A 227 38.64 22.81 0.87
CA ASN A 227 38.06 23.11 -0.44
C ASN A 227 37.48 21.81 -1.03
N LEU A 228 36.24 21.85 -1.53
CA LEU A 228 35.56 20.65 -2.04
C LEU A 228 35.83 20.38 -3.53
N ASN A 229 36.19 21.39 -4.32
CA ASN A 229 36.42 21.21 -5.75
C ASN A 229 37.65 20.30 -5.99
N GLY A 230 37.45 19.22 -6.75
CA GLY A 230 38.49 18.21 -7.00
C GLY A 230 38.80 17.27 -5.82
N ALA A 231 38.47 17.65 -4.58
CA ALA A 231 38.75 16.88 -3.36
C ALA A 231 37.56 16.04 -2.86
N LYS A 232 36.50 15.88 -3.67
CA LYS A 232 35.27 15.14 -3.28
C LYS A 232 35.51 13.68 -2.87
N ARG A 233 36.63 13.07 -3.30
CA ARG A 233 37.05 11.70 -2.95
C ARG A 233 38.00 11.63 -1.76
N ASP A 234 38.54 12.78 -1.34
CA ASP A 234 39.45 12.91 -0.21
C ASP A 234 38.68 12.98 1.12
N ILE A 235 37.37 13.17 1.06
CA ILE A 235 36.50 13.33 2.22
C ILE A 235 35.62 12.11 2.45
N GLN A 236 35.45 11.76 3.72
CA GLN A 236 34.39 10.89 4.21
C GLN A 236 33.40 11.75 5.01
N PHE A 237 32.13 11.67 4.61
CA PHE A 237 31.03 12.23 5.39
C PHE A 237 30.55 11.16 6.37
N LEU A 238 30.50 11.51 7.64
CA LEU A 238 30.15 10.62 8.75
C LEU A 238 28.91 11.17 9.43
N ILE A 239 27.84 10.38 9.50
CA ILE A 239 26.63 10.70 10.27
C ILE A 239 26.60 9.77 11.48
N HIS A 240 26.45 10.32 12.68
CA HIS A 240 26.32 9.52 13.89
C HIS A 240 24.93 8.85 13.96
N SER A 241 24.87 7.54 14.18
CA SER A 241 23.65 6.75 13.98
C SER A 241 22.50 7.03 14.95
N VAL A 242 22.77 7.67 16.09
CA VAL A 242 21.75 8.00 17.12
C VAL A 242 21.42 9.49 17.10
N THR A 243 22.45 10.34 17.13
CA THR A 243 22.25 11.80 17.21
C THR A 243 21.96 12.45 15.86
N TYR A 244 22.25 11.75 14.75
CA TYR A 244 22.26 12.24 13.38
C TYR A 244 23.18 13.45 13.13
N GLU A 245 24.09 13.76 14.06
CA GLU A 245 25.09 14.80 13.85
C GLU A 245 26.09 14.38 12.77
N GLY A 246 26.30 15.26 11.79
CA GLY A 246 27.26 15.06 10.71
C GLY A 246 28.66 15.55 11.09
N SER A 247 29.68 14.93 10.51
CA SER A 247 31.07 15.42 10.50
C SER A 247 31.74 15.11 9.16
N ILE A 248 32.75 15.89 8.79
CA ILE A 248 33.58 15.66 7.60
C ILE A 248 35.00 15.35 8.06
N LYS A 249 35.54 14.24 7.56
CA LYS A 249 36.91 13.80 7.75
C LYS A 249 37.64 13.78 6.41
N ASN A 250 38.85 14.33 6.34
CA ASN A 250 39.75 14.09 5.22
C ASN A 250 40.47 12.76 5.45
N ILE A 251 40.23 11.77 4.59
CA ILE A 251 40.77 10.40 4.73
C ILE A 251 42.18 10.23 4.18
N ILE A 252 42.72 11.22 3.44
CA ILE A 252 44.07 11.17 2.88
C ILE A 252 45.12 11.55 3.94
N PHE A 253 44.79 12.53 4.79
CA PHE A 253 45.69 13.08 5.81
C PHE A 253 45.19 12.88 7.25
N ASP A 254 44.10 12.13 7.45
CA ASP A 254 43.47 11.86 8.74
C ASP A 254 43.01 13.12 9.51
N THR A 255 42.76 14.22 8.79
CA THR A 255 42.40 15.52 9.38
C THR A 255 40.88 15.71 9.51
N MET A 256 40.47 16.48 10.53
CA MET A 256 39.10 16.96 10.72
C MET A 256 39.07 18.47 10.41
N PRO A 257 38.66 18.91 9.20
CA PRO A 257 38.74 20.32 8.81
C PRO A 257 37.78 21.21 9.62
N CYS A 258 38.19 22.46 9.87
CA CYS A 258 37.44 23.44 10.65
C CYS A 258 36.50 24.33 9.81
N ILE A 259 36.81 24.47 8.51
CA ILE A 259 36.13 25.34 7.56
C ILE A 259 35.98 24.56 6.25
N ILE A 260 34.74 24.38 5.80
CA ILE A 260 34.42 23.71 4.53
C ILE A 260 34.03 24.77 3.51
N HIS A 261 34.73 24.82 2.37
CA HIS A 261 34.48 25.77 1.28
C HIS A 261 34.10 25.01 0.01
N ALA A 262 32.90 25.25 -0.49
CA ALA A 262 32.32 24.54 -1.62
C ALA A 262 32.57 25.23 -2.96
N ASN A 263 33.83 25.60 -3.17
CA ASN A 263 34.31 26.27 -4.37
C ASN A 263 33.90 25.53 -5.66
N GLY A 264 33.74 26.30 -6.74
CA GLY A 264 33.34 25.80 -8.05
C GLY A 264 32.01 25.02 -8.03
N ALA A 265 31.99 23.86 -8.69
CA ALA A 265 30.80 23.02 -8.86
C ALA A 265 30.53 22.08 -7.65
N SER A 266 30.63 22.63 -6.43
CA SER A 266 30.51 21.83 -5.19
C SER A 266 29.36 22.27 -4.26
N LYS A 267 28.69 23.39 -4.55
CA LYS A 267 27.64 23.99 -3.71
C LYS A 267 26.49 23.03 -3.35
N ARG A 268 25.98 22.23 -4.28
CA ARG A 268 24.93 21.23 -3.99
C ARG A 268 25.37 20.16 -2.98
N GLN A 269 26.63 19.74 -3.03
CA GLN A 269 27.18 18.76 -2.10
C GLN A 269 27.34 19.36 -0.70
N LEU A 270 27.75 20.64 -0.62
CA LEU A 270 27.71 21.37 0.65
C LEU A 270 26.29 21.55 1.18
N ASN A 271 25.29 21.80 0.34
CA ASN A 271 23.89 21.86 0.78
C ASN A 271 23.47 20.53 1.43
N ALA A 272 23.79 19.39 0.81
CA ALA A 272 23.50 18.06 1.37
C ALA A 272 24.23 17.82 2.70
N PHE A 273 25.54 18.06 2.78
CA PHE A 273 26.30 17.90 4.03
C PHE A 273 25.81 18.85 5.14
N ALA A 274 25.48 20.08 4.78
CA ALA A 274 24.98 21.10 5.69
C ALA A 274 23.59 20.78 6.29
N ASN A 275 22.91 19.73 5.84
CA ASN A 275 21.71 19.23 6.49
C ASN A 275 22.03 18.56 7.85
N TYR A 276 23.21 17.96 8.02
CA TYR A 276 23.60 17.25 9.26
C TYR A 276 24.75 17.93 10.02
N LEU A 277 25.60 18.70 9.33
CA LEU A 277 26.64 19.50 9.97
C LEU A 277 26.05 20.63 10.83
N VAL A 278 26.93 21.29 11.60
CA VAL A 278 26.60 22.53 12.32
C VAL A 278 25.48 22.32 13.36
N ARG A 279 25.45 21.16 14.03
CA ARG A 279 24.40 20.81 15.03
C ARG A 279 22.99 21.11 14.50
N ASN A 280 22.68 20.57 13.33
CA ASN A 280 21.29 20.54 12.85
C ASN A 280 20.47 19.45 13.54
N PHE A 281 21.14 18.40 14.02
CA PHE A 281 20.57 17.31 14.78
C PHE A 281 21.36 17.06 16.08
N ASP A 282 20.64 16.66 17.12
CA ASP A 282 21.13 16.13 18.39
C ASP A 282 20.01 15.25 18.96
N GLU A 283 19.88 14.04 18.37
CA GLU A 283 18.73 13.10 18.47
C GLU A 283 17.41 13.65 17.89
N LYS A 284 17.24 14.97 17.83
CA LYS A 284 16.11 15.71 17.28
C LYS A 284 16.58 16.80 16.31
N CYS A 285 15.71 17.21 15.39
CA CYS A 285 15.98 18.33 14.49
C CYS A 285 16.03 19.69 15.23
N LEU A 286 17.22 20.24 15.40
CA LEU A 286 17.47 21.55 15.99
C LEU A 286 17.19 22.70 15.00
N ILE A 287 17.48 22.52 13.71
CA ILE A 287 17.20 23.54 12.67
C ILE A 287 15.70 23.78 12.47
N CYS A 288 14.86 22.78 12.77
CA CYS A 288 13.40 22.85 12.68
C CYS A 288 12.78 23.86 13.65
N GLN A 289 13.41 24.09 14.80
CA GLN A 289 12.93 25.04 15.80
C GLN A 289 13.39 26.49 15.50
N GLN A 290 14.31 26.67 14.54
CA GLN A 290 14.92 27.97 14.27
C GLN A 290 14.16 28.78 13.22
N LEU A 291 14.09 30.10 13.47
CA LEU A 291 13.38 31.11 12.67
C LEU A 291 11.87 30.90 12.57
N ARG A 292 11.28 30.05 13.43
CA ARG A 292 9.84 29.84 13.50
C ARG A 292 9.11 31.15 13.84
N ILE A 293 7.96 31.37 13.20
CA ILE A 293 7.08 32.51 13.46
C ILE A 293 5.75 32.06 14.06
N GLU A 294 5.22 32.86 14.97
CA GLU A 294 3.88 32.66 15.52
C GLU A 294 2.82 33.30 14.60
N LEU A 295 1.82 32.52 14.19
CA LEU A 295 0.74 33.00 13.34
C LEU A 295 -0.33 33.72 14.16
N GLN A 296 -0.24 35.04 14.20
CA GLN A 296 -1.22 35.91 14.85
C GLN A 296 -2.55 35.88 14.07
N ALA A 297 -3.64 35.42 14.70
CA ALA A 297 -4.95 35.23 14.06
C ALA A 297 -5.49 36.48 13.34
N ASN A 298 -5.23 37.67 13.90
CA ASN A 298 -5.66 38.96 13.34
C ASN A 298 -4.79 39.45 12.17
N ASN A 299 -3.62 38.83 11.93
CA ASN A 299 -2.64 39.26 10.93
C ASN A 299 -2.05 38.06 10.15
N LEU A 300 -2.93 37.19 9.65
CA LEU A 300 -2.54 36.09 8.78
C LEU A 300 -2.13 36.59 7.38
N PRO A 301 -1.05 36.05 6.79
CA PRO A 301 -0.63 36.31 5.41
C PRO A 301 -1.72 36.04 4.36
N ILE A 302 -1.63 36.72 3.22
CA ILE A 302 -2.45 36.43 2.04
C ILE A 302 -1.76 35.34 1.20
N VAL A 303 -2.48 34.27 0.87
CA VAL A 303 -1.93 33.11 0.14
C VAL A 303 -2.71 32.89 -1.16
N THR A 304 -2.02 32.76 -2.30
CA THR A 304 -2.63 32.18 -3.50
C THR A 304 -2.50 30.66 -3.44
N LEU A 305 -3.61 29.93 -3.31
CA LEU A 305 -3.65 28.48 -3.50
C LEU A 305 -3.81 28.20 -5.00
N ALA A 306 -2.84 27.50 -5.59
CA ALA A 306 -2.81 27.13 -7.00
C ALA A 306 -2.99 25.61 -7.16
N ILE A 307 -4.16 25.21 -7.65
CA ILE A 307 -4.49 23.82 -7.99
C ILE A 307 -4.13 23.57 -9.45
N ILE A 308 -3.26 22.58 -9.69
CA ILE A 308 -2.81 22.17 -11.04
C ILE A 308 -3.32 20.75 -11.31
N ALA A 309 -4.28 20.62 -12.23
CA ALA A 309 -4.91 19.37 -12.64
C ALA A 309 -4.60 19.04 -14.11
N ASP A 310 -3.34 18.70 -14.41
CA ASP A 310 -2.87 18.47 -15.80
C ASP A 310 -3.06 17.03 -16.30
N GLU A 311 -3.22 16.06 -15.39
CA GLU A 311 -3.47 14.65 -15.69
C GLU A 311 -4.75 14.13 -15.00
N PRO A 312 -5.36 13.03 -15.48
CA PRO A 312 -6.53 12.44 -14.82
C PRO A 312 -6.11 11.74 -13.52
N ALA A 313 -6.72 12.12 -12.40
CA ALA A 313 -6.36 11.66 -11.06
C ALA A 313 -7.49 10.82 -10.41
N PRO A 314 -7.17 9.63 -9.86
CA PRO A 314 -8.09 8.87 -9.01
C PRO A 314 -8.58 9.67 -7.79
N PHE A 315 -9.75 9.32 -7.25
CA PHE A 315 -10.28 9.85 -5.99
C PHE A 315 -10.37 11.39 -5.91
N PHE A 316 -10.56 12.04 -7.06
CA PHE A 316 -10.57 13.50 -7.20
C PHE A 316 -11.59 14.22 -6.29
N ASP A 317 -12.67 13.54 -5.90
CA ASP A 317 -13.63 14.04 -4.92
C ASP A 317 -13.03 14.14 -3.49
N LYS A 318 -12.16 13.19 -3.12
CA LYS A 318 -11.38 13.23 -1.86
C LYS A 318 -10.34 14.35 -1.90
N PHE A 319 -9.62 14.51 -3.01
CA PHE A 319 -8.70 15.63 -3.21
C PHE A 319 -9.38 16.99 -2.94
N LEU A 320 -10.51 17.25 -3.61
CA LEU A 320 -11.26 18.50 -3.44
C LEU A 320 -11.81 18.68 -2.02
N LEU A 321 -12.24 17.60 -1.37
CA LEU A 321 -12.69 17.63 0.03
C LEU A 321 -11.54 18.01 0.97
N LYS A 322 -10.35 17.42 0.80
CA LYS A 322 -9.15 17.72 1.59
C LYS A 322 -8.70 19.18 1.40
N ILE A 323 -8.74 19.70 0.17
CA ILE A 323 -8.50 21.13 -0.13
C ILE A 323 -9.53 22.06 0.57
N ALA A 324 -10.81 21.70 0.53
CA ALA A 324 -11.86 22.44 1.25
C ALA A 324 -11.59 22.45 2.77
N GLN A 325 -11.18 21.32 3.34
CA GLN A 325 -10.93 21.14 4.76
C GLN A 325 -9.66 21.83 5.30
N LEU A 326 -8.72 22.27 4.44
CA LEU A 326 -7.53 23.05 4.85
C LEU A 326 -7.91 24.16 5.84
N ASN A 327 -7.37 24.07 7.06
CA ASN A 327 -7.62 25.00 8.17
C ASN A 327 -6.85 26.31 7.96
N TYR A 328 -7.31 27.10 7.00
CA TYR A 328 -6.86 28.47 6.80
C TYR A 328 -8.06 29.31 6.37
N PRO A 329 -8.23 30.56 6.86
CA PRO A 329 -9.40 31.36 6.49
C PRO A 329 -9.43 31.59 4.97
N LYS A 330 -10.50 31.15 4.30
CA LYS A 330 -10.60 31.28 2.84
C LYS A 330 -10.61 32.77 2.42
N GLN A 331 -11.09 33.66 3.29
CA GLN A 331 -11.04 35.12 3.15
C GLN A 331 -9.61 35.71 3.29
N LYS A 332 -8.60 34.87 3.49
CA LYS A 332 -7.15 35.17 3.40
C LYS A 332 -6.49 34.46 2.21
N MET A 333 -7.26 33.89 1.30
CA MET A 333 -6.79 33.09 0.18
C MET A 333 -7.37 33.56 -1.15
N HIS A 334 -6.52 33.61 -2.17
CA HIS A 334 -6.94 33.58 -3.57
C HIS A 334 -6.89 32.14 -4.06
N LEU A 335 -7.84 31.72 -4.90
CA LEU A 335 -7.91 30.37 -5.44
C LEU A 335 -7.69 30.41 -6.96
N PHE A 336 -6.57 29.87 -7.40
CA PHE A 336 -6.29 29.61 -8.82
C PHE A 336 -6.49 28.13 -9.10
N ILE A 337 -7.27 27.81 -10.13
CA ILE A 337 -7.53 26.44 -10.58
C ILE A 337 -7.19 26.37 -12.07
N TYR A 338 -6.29 25.47 -12.42
CA TYR A 338 -6.06 25.06 -13.80
C TYR A 338 -6.42 23.58 -13.99
N CYS A 339 -7.08 23.28 -15.10
CA CYS A 339 -7.38 21.92 -15.52
C CYS A 339 -6.94 21.71 -16.98
N GLY A 340 -6.00 20.81 -17.21
CA GLY A 340 -5.62 20.31 -18.53
C GLY A 340 -6.58 19.21 -19.04
N VAL A 341 -7.30 18.54 -18.14
CA VAL A 341 -8.05 17.32 -18.46
C VAL A 341 -9.56 17.50 -18.39
N ARG A 342 -10.23 17.33 -19.55
CA ARG A 342 -11.69 17.44 -19.69
C ARG A 342 -12.50 16.56 -18.72
N PHE A 343 -11.94 15.44 -18.26
CA PHE A 343 -12.58 14.52 -17.31
C PHE A 343 -12.96 15.20 -15.98
N HIS A 344 -12.09 16.06 -15.43
CA HIS A 344 -12.31 16.74 -14.14
C HIS A 344 -12.93 18.13 -14.25
N ASP A 345 -13.13 18.64 -15.48
CA ASP A 345 -13.59 20.02 -15.71
C ASP A 345 -14.95 20.32 -15.03
N SER A 346 -15.86 19.35 -14.97
CA SER A 346 -17.17 19.50 -14.33
C SER A 346 -17.09 19.50 -12.80
N GLN A 347 -16.23 18.65 -12.22
CA GLN A 347 -15.99 18.59 -10.77
C GLN A 347 -15.36 19.90 -10.28
N LEU A 348 -14.40 20.44 -11.04
CA LEU A 348 -13.77 21.73 -10.74
C LEU A 348 -14.69 22.93 -10.94
N GLU A 349 -15.62 22.88 -11.90
CA GLU A 349 -16.66 23.92 -12.04
C GLU A 349 -17.56 23.97 -10.81
N VAL A 350 -18.09 22.81 -10.39
CA VAL A 350 -18.95 22.67 -9.21
C VAL A 350 -18.21 23.13 -7.94
N PHE A 351 -16.95 22.74 -7.78
CA PHE A 351 -16.12 23.18 -6.66
C PHE A 351 -15.87 24.70 -6.69
N ALA A 352 -15.47 25.24 -7.84
CA ALA A 352 -15.18 26.67 -7.98
C ALA A 352 -16.40 27.54 -7.64
N GLU A 353 -17.59 27.20 -8.15
CA GLU A 353 -18.81 27.97 -7.87
C GLU A 353 -19.30 27.80 -6.42
N ALA A 354 -19.17 26.60 -5.84
CA ALA A 354 -19.55 26.35 -4.44
C ALA A 354 -18.72 27.17 -3.43
N TRP A 355 -17.43 27.37 -3.70
CA TRP A 355 -16.50 28.07 -2.80
C TRP A 355 -16.22 29.54 -3.17
N LYS A 356 -16.75 30.02 -4.30
CA LYS A 356 -16.49 31.33 -4.90
C LYS A 356 -16.60 32.54 -3.97
N ASN A 357 -17.54 32.50 -3.03
CA ASN A 357 -17.84 33.60 -2.12
C ASN A 357 -17.06 33.52 -0.79
N GLU A 358 -16.37 32.40 -0.52
CA GLU A 358 -15.56 32.20 0.67
C GLU A 358 -14.10 32.66 0.47
N TYR A 359 -13.58 32.52 -0.75
CA TYR A 359 -12.25 32.99 -1.15
C TYR A 359 -12.25 34.49 -1.52
N ILE A 360 -11.10 35.16 -1.44
CA ILE A 360 -10.95 36.58 -1.85
C ILE A 360 -11.25 36.73 -3.35
N SER A 361 -10.74 35.80 -4.16
CA SER A 361 -11.11 35.64 -5.56
C SER A 361 -10.91 34.18 -5.98
N VAL A 362 -11.63 33.77 -7.03
CA VAL A 362 -11.45 32.48 -7.69
C VAL A 362 -11.22 32.72 -9.18
N LYS A 363 -10.13 32.17 -9.73
CA LYS A 363 -9.85 32.14 -11.16
C LYS A 363 -9.72 30.68 -11.61
N ARG A 364 -10.56 30.26 -12.55
CA ARG A 364 -10.53 28.92 -13.14
C ARG A 364 -10.17 28.99 -14.62
N ILE A 365 -9.27 28.10 -15.04
CA ILE A 365 -8.93 27.81 -16.43
C ILE A 365 -9.31 26.35 -16.71
N SER A 366 -10.22 26.13 -17.65
CA SER A 366 -10.69 24.80 -18.08
C SER A 366 -9.85 24.20 -19.21
N SER A 367 -9.98 22.89 -19.43
CA SER A 367 -9.23 22.17 -20.47
C SER A 367 -9.49 22.69 -21.89
N THR A 368 -10.65 23.34 -22.08
CA THR A 368 -11.04 23.98 -23.35
C THR A 368 -10.05 25.05 -23.83
N TYR A 369 -9.28 25.66 -22.93
CA TYR A 369 -8.26 26.65 -23.28
C TYR A 369 -6.99 26.05 -23.86
N ARG A 370 -6.74 24.74 -23.65
CA ARG A 370 -5.57 24.00 -24.17
C ARG A 370 -4.23 24.71 -23.90
N LEU A 371 -4.09 25.28 -22.69
CA LEU A 371 -2.78 25.72 -22.21
C LEU A 371 -1.94 24.50 -21.87
N ASP A 372 -0.61 24.67 -21.87
CA ASP A 372 0.31 23.72 -21.29
C ASP A 372 0.58 24.04 -19.82
N GLU A 373 1.12 23.05 -19.10
CA GLU A 373 1.49 23.14 -17.68
C GLU A 373 2.43 24.33 -17.37
N ILE A 374 3.38 24.63 -18.27
CA ILE A 374 4.30 25.77 -18.15
C ILE A 374 3.52 27.09 -18.14
N SER A 375 2.60 27.29 -19.08
CA SER A 375 1.78 28.50 -19.15
C SER A 375 0.81 28.59 -17.98
N SER A 376 0.28 27.48 -17.49
CA SER A 376 -0.65 27.48 -16.35
C SER A 376 0.05 27.84 -15.03
N ARG A 377 1.24 27.29 -14.75
CA ARG A 377 2.05 27.67 -13.57
C ARG A 377 2.56 29.12 -13.66
N HIS A 378 2.97 29.60 -14.84
CA HIS A 378 3.27 31.03 -15.03
C HIS A 378 2.04 31.91 -14.77
N MET A 379 0.84 31.50 -15.20
CA MET A 379 -0.38 32.26 -14.94
C MET A 379 -0.74 32.27 -13.45
N ALA A 380 -0.59 31.15 -12.74
CA ALA A 380 -0.78 31.07 -11.29
C ALA A 380 0.16 32.02 -10.53
N LEU A 381 1.44 32.07 -10.93
CA LEU A 381 2.43 32.97 -10.35
C LEU A 381 2.09 34.45 -10.63
N ASN A 382 1.71 34.79 -11.86
CA ASN A 382 1.30 36.16 -12.21
C ASN A 382 0.07 36.60 -11.41
N GLU A 383 -0.92 35.72 -11.21
CA GLU A 383 -2.06 36.00 -10.34
C GLU A 383 -1.64 36.24 -8.89
N ALA A 384 -0.68 35.49 -8.34
CA ALA A 384 -0.16 35.76 -7.00
C ALA A 384 0.59 37.11 -6.89
N ILE A 385 1.29 37.52 -7.95
CA ILE A 385 1.96 38.83 -8.04
C ILE A 385 0.93 39.97 -8.13
N ASP A 386 -0.05 39.86 -9.03
CA ASP A 386 -1.06 40.89 -9.28
C ASP A 386 -2.00 41.08 -8.08
N ASN A 387 -2.41 39.99 -7.43
CA ASN A 387 -3.17 40.01 -6.18
C ASN A 387 -2.33 40.39 -4.94
N ARG A 388 -1.01 40.57 -5.09
CA ARG A 388 -0.05 40.93 -4.02
C ARG A 388 -0.03 39.93 -2.85
N SER A 389 -0.14 38.65 -3.16
CA SER A 389 -0.05 37.59 -2.15
C SER A 389 1.32 37.58 -1.47
N ASP A 390 1.33 37.29 -0.17
CA ASP A 390 2.57 37.08 0.59
C ASP A 390 3.23 35.74 0.22
N TYR A 391 2.42 34.75 -0.15
CA TYR A 391 2.83 33.42 -0.54
C TYR A 391 1.99 32.85 -1.69
N ILE A 392 2.56 31.92 -2.45
CA ILE A 392 1.82 31.00 -3.33
C ILE A 392 2.02 29.57 -2.82
N PHE A 393 0.94 28.81 -2.74
CA PHE A 393 0.92 27.40 -2.33
C PHE A 393 0.43 26.57 -3.52
N PHE A 394 1.34 25.87 -4.18
CA PHE A 394 1.03 24.96 -5.27
C PHE A 394 0.64 23.59 -4.72
N VAL A 395 -0.41 23.00 -5.29
CA VAL A 395 -0.84 21.63 -5.01
C VAL A 395 -1.32 20.99 -6.32
N GLU A 396 -0.70 19.86 -6.67
CA GLU A 396 -1.15 18.99 -7.77
C GLU A 396 -2.17 17.96 -7.31
N THR A 397 -2.91 17.42 -8.26
CA THR A 397 -4.03 16.49 -8.02
C THR A 397 -3.61 15.11 -7.54
N CYS A 398 -2.35 14.75 -7.67
CA CYS A 398 -1.77 13.54 -7.06
C CYS A 398 -1.53 13.67 -5.54
N VAL A 399 -1.72 14.86 -4.94
CA VAL A 399 -1.38 15.12 -3.53
C VAL A 399 -2.64 15.14 -2.65
N HIS A 400 -2.76 14.15 -1.77
CA HIS A 400 -3.81 14.12 -0.76
C HIS A 400 -3.27 14.68 0.56
N ILE A 401 -3.75 15.87 0.94
CA ILE A 401 -3.39 16.53 2.20
C ILE A 401 -4.27 16.00 3.33
N ASP A 402 -3.73 15.10 4.16
CA ASP A 402 -4.47 14.46 5.25
C ASP A 402 -4.47 15.30 6.55
N GLU A 403 -3.51 16.22 6.70
CA GLU A 403 -3.40 17.14 7.85
C GLU A 403 -3.96 18.53 7.50
N PRO A 404 -5.17 18.92 7.99
CA PRO A 404 -5.78 20.21 7.70
C PRO A 404 -4.92 21.43 8.05
N ASP A 405 -4.05 21.34 9.06
CA ASP A 405 -3.17 22.45 9.48
C ASP A 405 -1.89 22.59 8.63
N THR A 406 -1.68 21.76 7.60
CA THR A 406 -0.48 21.77 6.72
C THR A 406 -0.03 23.18 6.32
N LEU A 407 -0.92 24.02 5.77
CA LEU A 407 -0.56 25.37 5.34
C LEU A 407 -0.12 26.27 6.51
N ARG A 408 -0.74 26.14 7.70
CA ARG A 408 -0.30 26.88 8.89
C ARG A 408 1.08 26.44 9.33
N ILE A 409 1.31 25.13 9.41
CA ILE A 409 2.59 24.54 9.83
C ILE A 409 3.71 25.04 8.93
N LEU A 410 3.54 24.94 7.60
CA LEU A 410 4.52 25.41 6.60
C LEU A 410 4.80 26.91 6.71
N LEU A 411 3.77 27.74 6.93
CA LEU A 411 3.94 29.18 7.19
C LEU A 411 4.74 29.46 8.47
N THR A 412 4.54 28.68 9.55
CA THR A 412 5.33 28.86 10.79
C THR A 412 6.82 28.64 10.58
N LEU A 413 7.22 27.81 9.60
CA LEU A 413 8.62 27.52 9.30
C LEU A 413 9.34 28.69 8.59
N ASN A 414 8.63 29.70 8.07
CA ASN A 414 9.19 30.97 7.59
C ASN A 414 10.43 30.83 6.67
N ARG A 415 10.41 29.86 5.75
CA ARG A 415 11.42 29.74 4.68
C ARG A 415 10.97 30.47 3.42
N GLN A 416 11.91 30.72 2.50
CA GLN A 416 11.60 31.33 1.19
C GLN A 416 10.89 30.31 0.27
N PHE A 417 11.28 29.05 0.36
CA PHE A 417 10.63 27.89 -0.23
C PHE A 417 10.56 26.80 0.86
N ILE A 418 9.40 26.15 1.01
CA ILE A 418 9.20 25.00 1.90
C ILE A 418 8.16 24.04 1.31
N SER A 419 8.41 22.75 1.46
CA SER A 419 7.52 21.67 1.05
C SER A 419 7.24 20.74 2.22
N PRO A 420 6.01 20.23 2.38
CA PRO A 420 5.79 19.03 3.16
C PRO A 420 6.43 17.84 2.43
N VAL A 421 6.91 16.83 3.17
CA VAL A 421 7.24 15.53 2.59
C VAL A 421 5.94 14.75 2.44
N VAL A 422 5.67 14.29 1.21
CA VAL A 422 4.62 13.33 0.88
C VAL A 422 5.19 12.23 0.00
N SER A 423 4.71 11.01 0.20
CA SER A 423 5.13 9.81 -0.52
C SER A 423 3.93 8.94 -0.86
N GLU A 424 4.10 8.02 -1.81
CA GLU A 424 3.10 6.97 -2.05
C GLU A 424 3.06 6.02 -0.83
N PRO A 425 1.90 5.50 -0.40
CA PRO A 425 1.83 4.52 0.69
C PRO A 425 2.36 3.13 0.31
N THR A 426 2.32 2.80 -0.98
CA THR A 426 2.66 1.49 -1.56
C THR A 426 4.05 1.44 -2.20
N ALA A 427 4.65 2.60 -2.50
CA ALA A 427 5.97 2.74 -3.09
C ALA A 427 6.77 3.83 -2.37
N LEU A 428 8.09 3.70 -2.27
CA LEU A 428 8.97 4.75 -1.69
C LEU A 428 9.22 5.93 -2.67
N SER A 429 8.29 6.16 -3.59
CA SER A 429 8.21 7.37 -4.41
C SER A 429 7.84 8.55 -3.53
N SER A 430 8.48 9.71 -3.73
CA SER A 430 8.19 10.92 -2.96
C SER A 430 8.36 12.19 -3.78
N ASN A 431 7.83 13.29 -3.26
CA ASN A 431 7.86 14.60 -3.92
C ASN A 431 9.22 15.33 -3.85
N PHE A 432 10.33 14.64 -3.58
CA PHE A 432 11.67 15.22 -3.51
C PHE A 432 12.77 14.23 -3.91
N LEU A 433 13.98 14.74 -4.18
CA LEU A 433 15.18 13.91 -4.33
C LEU A 433 16.32 14.49 -3.49
N THR A 434 17.16 13.64 -2.90
CA THR A 434 18.37 14.03 -2.16
C THR A 434 19.65 13.55 -2.87
N LEU A 435 20.82 14.02 -2.43
CA LEU A 435 22.15 13.59 -2.92
C LEU A 435 22.85 12.60 -1.99
N THR A 436 22.15 12.17 -0.94
CA THR A 436 22.63 11.32 0.15
C THR A 436 21.64 10.16 0.34
N ASN A 437 22.06 9.07 0.98
CA ASN A 437 21.39 7.76 0.83
C ASN A 437 20.16 7.56 1.73
N GLU A 438 19.87 8.51 2.62
CA GLU A 438 18.82 8.41 3.64
C GLU A 438 17.41 8.81 3.18
N ILE A 439 17.13 8.79 1.87
CA ILE A 439 15.80 9.14 1.33
C ILE A 439 14.70 8.26 1.94
N ASP A 440 14.95 6.96 2.07
CA ASP A 440 14.03 5.99 2.68
C ASP A 440 13.80 6.30 4.17
N ASP A 441 14.83 6.73 4.90
CA ASP A 441 14.73 7.11 6.31
C ASP A 441 13.95 8.42 6.53
N ILE A 442 13.99 9.34 5.57
CA ILE A 442 13.18 10.57 5.58
C ILE A 442 11.71 10.24 5.27
N ILE A 443 11.46 9.37 4.28
CA ILE A 443 10.11 8.95 3.86
C ILE A 443 9.42 8.13 4.97
N THR A 444 10.10 7.10 5.49
CA THR A 444 9.61 6.27 6.60
C THR A 444 9.60 6.99 7.95
N ARG A 445 10.16 8.20 8.01
CA ARG A 445 10.29 9.05 9.21
C ARG A 445 11.13 8.40 10.33
N ASN A 446 12.06 7.51 9.96
CA ASN A 446 13.16 7.07 10.84
C ASN A 446 14.02 8.26 11.29
N ILE A 447 14.18 9.27 10.42
CA ILE A 447 14.78 10.57 10.76
C ILE A 447 13.71 11.64 10.57
N ILE A 448 13.43 12.40 11.64
CA ILE A 448 12.44 13.49 11.63
C ILE A 448 13.16 14.84 11.64
N GLY A 449 12.88 15.69 10.66
CA GLY A 449 13.51 16.99 10.53
C GLY A 449 13.13 17.81 9.29
N MET A 450 14.13 18.57 8.80
CA MET A 450 14.00 19.50 7.67
C MET A 450 15.33 19.59 6.92
N TRP A 451 15.28 19.46 5.59
CA TRP A 451 16.45 19.33 4.73
C TRP A 451 16.38 20.29 3.55
N ASN A 452 17.52 20.86 3.17
CA ASN A 452 17.70 21.55 1.89
C ASN A 452 18.06 20.51 0.82
N VAL A 453 17.21 20.38 -0.20
CA VAL A 453 17.30 19.34 -1.24
C VAL A 453 17.49 19.93 -2.65
N PRO A 454 18.08 19.18 -3.60
CA PRO A 454 18.26 19.64 -4.99
C PRO A 454 16.99 19.71 -5.84
N TYR A 455 15.90 19.04 -5.44
CA TYR A 455 14.67 18.88 -6.23
C TYR A 455 13.45 18.65 -5.34
N VAL A 456 12.32 19.27 -5.70
CA VAL A 456 10.99 19.14 -5.08
C VAL A 456 9.92 19.27 -6.18
N SER A 457 8.81 18.54 -6.04
CA SER A 457 7.65 18.54 -6.95
C SER A 457 6.31 18.53 -6.20
N ASN A 458 5.19 18.55 -6.92
CA ASN A 458 3.82 18.23 -6.50
C ASN A 458 3.13 19.17 -5.48
N ILE A 459 3.80 19.55 -4.40
CA ILE A 459 3.24 20.42 -3.35
C ILE A 459 4.33 21.29 -2.73
N TYR A 460 4.17 22.62 -2.79
CA TYR A 460 5.16 23.53 -2.21
C TYR A 460 4.62 24.94 -1.94
N LEU A 461 5.14 25.57 -0.89
CA LEU A 461 4.83 26.92 -0.45
C LEU A 461 6.03 27.84 -0.72
N ILE A 462 5.81 28.93 -1.45
CA ILE A 462 6.85 29.89 -1.85
C ILE A 462 6.47 31.30 -1.39
N LYS A 463 7.44 32.01 -0.81
CA LYS A 463 7.30 33.39 -0.30
C LYS A 463 7.52 34.42 -1.42
N ASN A 464 6.78 35.51 -1.41
CA ASN A 464 6.79 36.54 -2.47
C ASN A 464 8.18 37.10 -2.86
N VAL A 465 9.11 37.19 -1.91
CA VAL A 465 10.50 37.60 -2.15
C VAL A 465 11.24 36.74 -3.19
N ALA A 466 10.82 35.48 -3.35
CA ALA A 466 11.38 34.53 -4.30
C ALA A 466 10.73 34.58 -5.70
N PHE A 467 9.54 35.17 -5.86
CA PHE A 467 8.74 35.10 -7.10
C PHE A 467 9.50 35.57 -8.34
N LYS A 468 10.29 36.63 -8.22
CA LYS A 468 11.14 37.20 -9.28
C LYS A 468 12.26 36.27 -9.79
N TYR A 469 12.51 35.14 -9.13
CA TYR A 469 13.51 34.15 -9.51
C TYR A 469 12.91 32.87 -10.12
N ILE A 470 11.60 32.67 -10.01
CA ILE A 470 10.91 31.50 -10.55
C ILE A 470 10.87 31.57 -12.08
N ASN A 471 11.28 30.49 -12.75
CA ASN A 471 11.16 30.35 -14.19
C ASN A 471 10.78 28.92 -14.58
N TYR A 472 9.53 28.72 -15.02
CA TYR A 472 9.03 27.39 -15.45
C TYR A 472 9.49 26.98 -16.85
N SER A 473 10.09 27.87 -17.64
CA SER A 473 10.63 27.58 -18.98
C SER A 473 12.16 27.39 -18.96
N TYR A 474 12.76 27.20 -17.79
CA TYR A 474 14.21 27.21 -17.63
C TYR A 474 14.90 26.03 -18.32
N ARG A 475 15.79 26.35 -19.29
CA ARG A 475 16.62 25.40 -20.06
C ARG A 475 15.86 24.25 -20.75
N GLY A 476 14.55 24.40 -20.97
CA GLY A 476 13.70 23.36 -21.57
C GLY A 476 13.48 22.13 -20.67
N TYR A 477 13.60 22.30 -19.35
CA TYR A 477 13.26 21.26 -18.37
C TYR A 477 11.74 21.16 -18.14
N THR A 478 11.31 20.07 -17.47
CA THR A 478 9.96 19.98 -16.88
C THR A 478 9.73 21.11 -15.86
N PRO A 479 8.48 21.55 -15.60
CA PRO A 479 8.23 22.75 -14.79
C PRO A 479 8.82 22.68 -13.39
N ASP A 480 8.72 21.54 -12.70
CA ASP A 480 9.30 21.35 -11.37
C ASP A 480 10.84 21.39 -11.37
N ARG A 481 11.48 20.77 -12.37
CA ARG A 481 12.94 20.88 -12.52
C ARG A 481 13.35 22.31 -12.88
N ALA A 482 12.57 22.99 -13.71
CA ALA A 482 12.84 24.37 -14.11
C ALA A 482 12.78 25.33 -12.91
N ILE A 483 11.75 25.24 -12.06
CA ILE A 483 11.69 26.03 -10.82
C ILE A 483 12.84 25.70 -9.86
N CYS A 484 13.12 24.41 -9.62
CA CYS A 484 14.20 23.99 -8.72
C CYS A 484 15.56 24.55 -9.15
N GLU A 485 15.90 24.46 -10.44
CA GLU A 485 17.15 25.00 -10.99
C GLU A 485 17.18 26.54 -10.95
N SER A 486 16.06 27.21 -11.24
CA SER A 486 15.99 28.68 -11.23
C SER A 486 16.17 29.27 -9.82
N LEU A 487 15.59 28.64 -8.80
CA LEU A 487 15.76 29.03 -7.39
C LEU A 487 17.15 28.68 -6.87
N TYR A 488 17.71 27.54 -7.27
CA TYR A 488 19.09 27.16 -6.95
C TYR A 488 20.12 28.16 -7.50
N ASP A 489 19.98 28.56 -8.77
CA ASP A 489 20.87 29.55 -9.40
C ASP A 489 20.72 30.95 -8.76
N ALA A 490 19.55 31.26 -8.17
CA ALA A 490 19.31 32.45 -7.34
C ALA A 490 19.82 32.34 -5.89
N GLY A 491 20.35 31.19 -5.47
CA GLY A 491 20.85 30.96 -4.11
C GLY A 491 19.77 30.76 -3.05
N ILE A 492 18.56 30.36 -3.47
CA ILE A 492 17.43 30.04 -2.59
C ILE A 492 17.43 28.53 -2.30
N PHE A 493 17.22 28.16 -1.04
CA PHE A 493 17.22 26.77 -0.59
C PHE A 493 15.82 26.16 -0.67
N LEU A 494 15.75 24.94 -1.22
CA LEU A 494 14.50 24.19 -1.34
C LEU A 494 14.36 23.32 -0.10
N TYR A 495 13.64 23.80 0.91
CA TYR A 495 13.45 23.03 2.13
C TYR A 495 12.29 22.03 1.99
N ILE A 496 12.49 20.82 2.52
CA ILE A 496 11.43 19.83 2.79
C ILE A 496 11.31 19.61 4.31
N ASN A 497 10.14 19.20 4.81
CA ASN A 497 9.89 18.92 6.23
C ASN A 497 9.00 17.68 6.42
N ASN A 498 9.33 16.83 7.41
CA ASN A 498 8.54 15.64 7.77
C ASN A 498 8.19 15.56 9.28
N GLU A 499 8.21 16.70 9.99
CA GLU A 499 7.85 16.78 11.42
C GLU A 499 6.42 16.26 11.68
N TYR A 500 5.54 16.34 10.68
CA TYR A 500 4.17 15.84 10.69
C TYR A 500 3.95 14.84 9.54
N ILE A 501 2.90 14.03 9.65
CA ILE A 501 2.35 13.27 8.52
C ILE A 501 1.39 14.24 7.81
N TYR A 502 1.87 14.91 6.76
CA TYR A 502 1.10 15.95 6.07
C TYR A 502 0.03 15.39 5.14
N GLY A 503 0.28 14.20 4.59
CA GLY A 503 -0.48 13.62 3.50
C GLY A 503 0.31 12.54 2.78
N HIS A 504 -0.20 12.12 1.63
CA HIS A 504 0.42 11.12 0.75
C HIS A 504 0.25 11.49 -0.73
N LEU A 505 0.99 10.78 -1.58
CA LEU A 505 0.79 10.78 -3.02
C LEU A 505 -0.12 9.61 -3.41
N ILE A 506 -1.02 9.84 -4.37
CA ILE A 506 -1.73 8.76 -5.07
C ILE A 506 -1.00 8.43 -6.38
N SER A 507 -0.99 7.15 -6.74
CA SER A 507 -0.52 6.71 -8.05
C SER A 507 -1.56 7.08 -9.11
N MET A 508 -1.12 7.72 -10.19
CA MET A 508 -1.94 8.03 -11.37
C MET A 508 -1.79 6.96 -12.47
N GLU A 509 -1.00 5.91 -12.22
CA GLU A 509 -0.76 4.84 -13.19
C GLU A 509 -2.02 4.01 -13.44
N GLU A 510 -2.21 3.61 -14.70
CA GLU A 510 -3.33 2.75 -15.16
C GLU A 510 -4.76 3.26 -14.84
N PHE A 511 -4.93 4.56 -14.58
CA PHE A 511 -6.25 5.15 -14.32
C PHE A 511 -7.12 5.28 -15.59
N ASP A 512 -7.88 4.22 -15.90
CA ASP A 512 -8.77 4.16 -17.06
C ASP A 512 -10.04 5.03 -16.88
N ILE A 513 -10.03 6.22 -17.47
CA ILE A 513 -11.19 7.12 -17.48
C ILE A 513 -12.30 6.72 -18.47
N SER A 514 -12.19 5.60 -19.19
CA SER A 514 -13.18 5.15 -20.17
C SER A 514 -14.29 4.27 -19.56
N VAL A 515 -14.06 3.68 -18.38
CA VAL A 515 -15.06 2.85 -17.67
C VAL A 515 -16.00 3.70 -16.81
N ALA A 516 -17.19 3.16 -16.52
CA ALA A 516 -18.03 3.69 -15.45
C ALA A 516 -17.30 3.58 -14.10
N ARG A 517 -17.27 4.69 -13.35
CA ARG A 517 -16.66 4.79 -12.00
C ARG A 517 -15.19 4.30 -11.91
N PRO A 518 -14.23 4.97 -12.58
CA PRO A 518 -12.81 4.58 -12.62
C PRO A 518 -12.15 4.30 -11.26
N ASP A 519 -12.47 5.10 -10.22
CA ASP A 519 -11.96 4.93 -8.85
C ASP A 519 -12.22 3.52 -8.28
N PHE A 520 -13.30 2.87 -8.70
CA PHE A 520 -13.68 1.54 -8.21
C PHE A 520 -12.65 0.48 -8.61
N TYR A 521 -11.96 0.66 -9.72
CA TYR A 521 -10.94 -0.26 -10.24
C TYR A 521 -9.56 -0.08 -9.57
N ASN A 522 -9.37 0.98 -8.75
CA ASN A 522 -8.06 1.43 -8.30
C ASN A 522 -7.54 0.82 -6.98
N ILE A 523 -8.12 -0.30 -6.51
CA ILE A 523 -7.74 -0.94 -5.23
C ILE A 523 -6.26 -1.34 -5.17
N PHE A 524 -5.64 -1.68 -6.30
CA PHE A 524 -4.26 -2.18 -6.34
C PHE A 524 -3.23 -1.05 -6.27
N ASN A 525 -3.47 0.02 -7.03
CA ASN A 525 -2.53 1.15 -7.14
C ASN A 525 -2.68 2.09 -5.93
N ASN A 526 -3.92 2.26 -5.45
CA ASN A 526 -4.30 3.21 -4.41
C ASN A 526 -5.19 2.56 -3.31
N PRO A 527 -4.69 1.51 -2.61
CA PRO A 527 -5.48 0.77 -1.63
C PRO A 527 -5.97 1.63 -0.46
N LEU A 528 -5.19 2.63 -0.03
CA LEU A 528 -5.54 3.51 1.08
C LEU A 528 -6.83 4.30 0.79
N ASP A 529 -6.84 5.05 -0.31
CA ASP A 529 -7.95 5.89 -0.76
C ASP A 529 -9.17 5.07 -1.18
N TRP A 530 -8.91 3.92 -1.83
CA TRP A 530 -9.97 2.96 -2.14
C TRP A 530 -10.67 2.50 -0.85
N MET A 531 -9.91 2.13 0.18
CA MET A 531 -10.49 1.79 1.48
C MET A 531 -11.19 2.98 2.15
N GLU A 532 -10.62 4.19 2.11
CA GLU A 532 -11.21 5.42 2.66
C GLU A 532 -12.53 5.83 1.97
N LYS A 533 -12.72 5.46 0.70
CA LYS A 533 -13.93 5.72 -0.08
C LYS A 533 -14.96 4.59 0.06
N TYR A 534 -14.51 3.34 0.07
CA TYR A 534 -15.38 2.18 -0.20
C TYR A 534 -15.57 1.20 0.97
N ILE A 535 -14.70 1.19 1.99
CA ILE A 535 -14.85 0.33 3.17
C ILE A 535 -15.61 1.04 4.29
N HIS A 536 -16.52 0.32 4.95
CA HIS A 536 -17.35 0.85 6.02
C HIS A 536 -16.49 1.23 7.24
N PRO A 537 -16.64 2.43 7.86
CA PRO A 537 -15.78 2.88 8.96
C PRO A 537 -15.70 1.94 10.17
N ASN A 538 -16.76 1.17 10.44
CA ASN A 538 -16.77 0.15 11.50
C ASN A 538 -16.14 -1.20 11.10
N TYR A 539 -15.54 -1.35 9.91
CA TYR A 539 -14.91 -2.60 9.47
C TYR A 539 -13.80 -3.05 10.42
N THR A 540 -12.85 -2.17 10.73
CA THR A 540 -11.72 -2.47 11.63
C THR A 540 -12.19 -2.88 13.03
N LYS A 541 -13.24 -2.24 13.56
CA LYS A 541 -13.85 -2.60 14.85
C LYS A 541 -14.39 -4.04 14.87
N GLN A 542 -14.91 -4.54 13.74
CA GLN A 542 -15.36 -5.93 13.61
C GLN A 542 -14.19 -6.93 13.59
N LEU A 543 -12.94 -6.48 13.48
CA LEU A 543 -11.74 -7.31 13.60
C LEU A 543 -11.17 -7.36 15.02
N GLU A 544 -11.82 -6.77 16.04
CA GLU A 544 -11.39 -6.88 17.44
C GLU A 544 -11.63 -8.31 18.00
N ASP A 545 -10.83 -8.78 18.95
CA ASP A 545 -10.94 -10.16 19.49
C ASP A 545 -12.19 -10.38 20.35
N ASN A 546 -12.72 -9.31 20.92
CA ASN A 546 -13.92 -9.28 21.76
C ASN A 546 -15.16 -8.76 21.02
N TYR A 547 -15.11 -8.60 19.69
CA TYR A 547 -16.26 -8.15 18.92
C TYR A 547 -17.37 -9.20 18.90
N ASN A 548 -18.59 -8.81 19.30
CA ASN A 548 -19.75 -9.70 19.28
C ASN A 548 -20.47 -9.60 17.92
N TYR A 549 -20.30 -10.61 17.07
CA TYR A 549 -20.92 -10.67 15.75
C TYR A 549 -22.44 -10.82 15.82
N LEU A 550 -23.14 -10.19 14.90
CA LEU A 550 -24.57 -10.38 14.73
C LEU A 550 -24.81 -11.72 14.04
N GLN A 551 -25.62 -12.58 14.67
CA GLN A 551 -25.98 -13.90 14.16
C GLN A 551 -27.51 -14.01 14.06
N PRO A 552 -28.15 -13.38 13.04
CA PRO A 552 -29.61 -13.34 12.91
C PRO A 552 -30.29 -14.71 12.73
N CYS A 553 -29.59 -15.69 12.17
CA CYS A 553 -30.00 -17.10 12.13
C CYS A 553 -28.81 -17.99 12.57
N PRO A 554 -29.02 -19.23 13.05
CA PRO A 554 -27.93 -20.13 13.43
C PRO A 554 -26.89 -20.25 12.31
N ASP A 555 -25.60 -20.00 12.63
CA ASP A 555 -24.46 -20.01 11.70
C ASP A 555 -24.54 -19.06 10.49
N VAL A 556 -25.49 -18.12 10.49
CA VAL A 556 -25.58 -16.99 9.55
C VAL A 556 -25.11 -15.72 10.23
N TYR A 557 -23.95 -15.20 9.84
CA TYR A 557 -23.35 -13.98 10.39
C TYR A 557 -23.66 -12.75 9.54
N GLN A 558 -23.75 -11.59 10.17
CA GLN A 558 -24.00 -10.31 9.50
C GLN A 558 -22.93 -9.28 9.85
N PHE A 559 -22.36 -8.63 8.84
CA PHE A 559 -21.24 -7.68 8.98
C PHE A 559 -21.46 -6.42 8.14
N ALA A 560 -20.99 -5.26 8.63
CA ALA A 560 -20.93 -4.01 7.89
C ALA A 560 -19.60 -3.91 7.14
N ILE A 561 -19.60 -4.01 5.80
CA ILE A 561 -18.36 -4.14 5.03
C ILE A 561 -18.05 -2.89 4.20
N THR A 562 -19.03 -2.37 3.47
CA THR A 562 -18.80 -1.31 2.47
C THR A 562 -19.62 -0.04 2.72
N THR A 563 -19.20 1.07 2.13
CA THR A 563 -19.92 2.35 2.17
C THR A 563 -21.08 2.37 1.17
N ASN A 564 -21.97 3.37 1.31
CA ASN A 564 -22.99 3.62 0.29
C ASN A 564 -22.38 3.84 -1.10
N ALA A 565 -21.26 4.59 -1.18
CA ALA A 565 -20.56 4.90 -2.43
C ALA A 565 -20.09 3.63 -3.16
N PHE A 566 -19.59 2.62 -2.43
CA PHE A 566 -19.22 1.34 -3.04
C PHE A 566 -20.42 0.68 -3.72
N CYS A 567 -21.56 0.63 -3.01
CA CYS A 567 -22.76 -0.01 -3.55
C CYS A 567 -23.36 0.78 -4.72
N ASP A 568 -23.38 2.11 -4.64
CA ASP A 568 -23.88 2.99 -5.70
C ASP A 568 -23.01 2.93 -6.96
N ASP A 569 -21.68 2.91 -6.79
CA ASP A 569 -20.75 2.80 -7.90
C ASP A 569 -20.78 1.40 -8.53
N LEU A 570 -20.90 0.34 -7.73
CA LEU A 570 -21.05 -1.01 -8.25
C LEU A 570 -22.35 -1.20 -9.03
N ILE A 571 -23.48 -0.67 -8.53
CA ILE A 571 -24.75 -0.68 -9.29
C ILE A 571 -24.60 0.11 -10.59
N ALA A 572 -23.94 1.27 -10.57
CA ALA A 572 -23.71 2.08 -11.76
C ALA A 572 -22.89 1.35 -12.83
N ILE A 573 -21.81 0.64 -12.44
CA ILE A 573 -21.00 -0.20 -13.34
C ILE A 573 -21.85 -1.30 -14.00
N MET A 574 -22.72 -1.96 -13.22
CA MET A 574 -23.55 -3.07 -13.74
C MET A 574 -24.64 -2.58 -14.70
N GLU A 575 -25.30 -1.45 -14.40
CA GLU A 575 -26.32 -0.90 -15.30
C GLU A 575 -25.74 -0.16 -16.52
N ASP A 576 -24.52 0.39 -16.45
CA ASP A 576 -23.79 0.91 -17.62
C ASP A 576 -23.42 -0.22 -18.59
N TYR A 577 -22.93 -1.36 -18.06
CA TYR A 577 -22.69 -2.55 -18.87
C TYR A 577 -23.98 -3.11 -19.49
N GLY A 578 -25.09 -3.08 -18.75
CA GLY A 578 -26.47 -3.27 -19.21
C GLY A 578 -26.85 -4.68 -19.73
N LYS A 579 -25.88 -5.56 -20.00
CA LYS A 579 -26.09 -6.92 -20.54
C LYS A 579 -26.34 -7.94 -19.43
N TRP A 580 -27.42 -7.71 -18.69
CA TRP A 580 -27.97 -8.64 -17.70
C TRP A 580 -28.37 -9.98 -18.34
N SER A 581 -28.22 -11.07 -17.58
CA SER A 581 -28.61 -12.42 -18.03
C SER A 581 -30.12 -12.53 -18.35
N SER A 582 -30.48 -13.64 -18.98
CA SER A 582 -31.87 -14.00 -19.26
C SER A 582 -32.67 -14.42 -18.01
N GLY A 583 -32.02 -14.76 -16.90
CA GLY A 583 -32.66 -15.43 -15.76
C GLY A 583 -33.21 -16.83 -16.11
N SER A 584 -32.71 -17.44 -17.18
CA SER A 584 -33.11 -18.78 -17.63
C SER A 584 -31.97 -19.78 -17.47
N HIS A 585 -32.32 -21.06 -17.35
CA HIS A 585 -31.34 -22.15 -17.24
C HIS A 585 -30.34 -22.25 -18.41
N ASN A 586 -30.58 -21.59 -19.55
CA ASN A 586 -29.59 -21.53 -20.64
C ASN A 586 -28.76 -20.26 -20.47
N ASP A 587 -27.47 -20.43 -20.22
CA ASP A 587 -26.53 -19.31 -20.09
C ASP A 587 -25.19 -19.60 -20.81
N ASP A 588 -25.06 -19.04 -22.01
CA ASP A 588 -23.87 -19.14 -22.87
C ASP A 588 -22.62 -18.47 -22.26
N ARG A 589 -22.75 -17.71 -21.15
CA ARG A 589 -21.61 -17.17 -20.40
C ARG A 589 -20.93 -18.24 -19.55
N THR A 590 -21.64 -19.30 -19.18
CA THR A 590 -21.09 -20.44 -18.43
C THR A 590 -20.37 -21.41 -19.38
N PRO A 591 -19.27 -22.07 -18.98
CA PRO A 591 -18.61 -23.09 -19.79
C PRO A 591 -19.51 -24.29 -20.17
N THR A 592 -20.61 -24.46 -19.45
CA THR A 592 -21.61 -25.51 -19.63
C THR A 592 -22.80 -25.10 -20.51
N GLY A 593 -22.96 -23.81 -20.83
CA GLY A 593 -24.18 -23.27 -21.45
C GLY A 593 -25.43 -23.41 -20.58
N TYR A 594 -25.26 -23.72 -19.29
CA TYR A 594 -26.36 -24.11 -18.39
C TYR A 594 -26.10 -23.68 -16.95
N GLU A 595 -27.09 -23.01 -16.36
CA GLU A 595 -27.11 -22.54 -14.99
C GLU A 595 -28.19 -23.29 -14.17
N ALA A 596 -27.79 -23.95 -13.09
CA ALA A 596 -28.68 -24.83 -12.32
C ALA A 596 -29.73 -24.07 -11.50
N VAL A 597 -29.39 -22.87 -11.03
CA VAL A 597 -30.25 -21.97 -10.25
C VAL A 597 -30.14 -20.59 -10.90
N PRO A 598 -30.96 -20.29 -11.93
CA PRO A 598 -30.70 -19.15 -12.80
C PRO A 598 -31.12 -17.83 -12.15
N THR A 599 -30.25 -16.83 -12.25
CA THR A 599 -30.48 -15.48 -11.75
C THR A 599 -30.33 -14.43 -12.85
N ARG A 600 -31.07 -13.33 -12.77
CA ARG A 600 -30.81 -12.14 -13.61
C ARG A 600 -29.62 -11.38 -13.07
N ASP A 601 -28.45 -11.62 -13.66
CA ASP A 601 -27.18 -11.17 -13.10
C ASP A 601 -26.15 -10.70 -14.13
N ILE A 602 -25.04 -10.17 -13.61
CA ILE A 602 -23.80 -9.89 -14.33
C ILE A 602 -22.62 -10.43 -13.49
N HIS A 603 -21.73 -11.19 -14.11
CA HIS A 603 -20.48 -11.64 -13.48
C HIS A 603 -19.43 -10.53 -13.41
N MET A 604 -18.66 -10.46 -12.33
CA MET A 604 -17.52 -9.53 -12.20
C MET A 604 -16.52 -9.64 -13.35
N LYS A 605 -16.36 -10.82 -13.94
CA LYS A 605 -15.49 -11.04 -15.11
C LYS A 605 -15.98 -10.32 -16.38
N GLN A 606 -17.28 -10.07 -16.53
CA GLN A 606 -17.85 -9.36 -17.67
C GLN A 606 -17.52 -7.86 -17.67
N VAL A 607 -17.24 -7.29 -16.48
CA VAL A 607 -16.96 -5.87 -16.24
C VAL A 607 -15.53 -5.60 -15.77
N GLY A 608 -14.62 -6.59 -15.90
CA GLY A 608 -13.20 -6.45 -15.53
C GLY A 608 -12.88 -6.51 -14.03
N LEU A 609 -13.88 -6.70 -13.16
CA LEU A 609 -13.73 -6.62 -11.70
C LEU A 609 -13.36 -7.97 -11.03
N HIS A 610 -13.09 -9.04 -11.78
CA HIS A 610 -12.89 -10.38 -11.19
C HIS A 610 -11.70 -10.42 -10.22
N ASP A 611 -10.53 -9.94 -10.64
CA ASP A 611 -9.31 -10.02 -9.84
C ASP A 611 -9.35 -9.01 -8.67
N MET A 612 -9.90 -7.81 -8.90
CA MET A 612 -10.22 -6.84 -7.85
C MET A 612 -11.12 -7.45 -6.76
N TRP A 613 -12.15 -8.21 -7.18
CA TRP A 613 -13.06 -8.85 -6.24
C TRP A 613 -12.40 -10.02 -5.49
N LEU A 614 -11.58 -10.84 -6.14
CA LEU A 614 -10.80 -11.88 -5.46
C LEU A 614 -9.83 -11.27 -4.44
N HIS A 615 -9.23 -10.11 -4.73
CA HIS A 615 -8.42 -9.36 -3.77
C HIS A 615 -9.28 -8.90 -2.58
N PHE A 616 -10.43 -8.26 -2.82
CA PHE A 616 -11.39 -7.87 -1.78
C PHE A 616 -11.84 -9.04 -0.89
N LEU A 617 -12.11 -10.22 -1.46
CA LEU A 617 -12.43 -11.42 -0.68
C LEU A 617 -11.29 -11.80 0.28
N ASN A 618 -10.03 -11.73 -0.18
CA ASN A 618 -8.88 -12.12 0.63
C ASN A 618 -8.47 -11.07 1.68
N THR A 619 -8.61 -9.77 1.37
CA THR A 619 -8.18 -8.69 2.27
C THR A 619 -9.27 -8.20 3.22
N ILE A 620 -10.54 -8.28 2.83
CA ILE A 620 -11.67 -7.72 3.59
C ILE A 620 -12.58 -8.81 4.19
N ILE A 621 -12.93 -9.84 3.42
CA ILE A 621 -13.93 -10.84 3.85
C ILE A 621 -13.29 -11.95 4.69
N LYS A 622 -12.17 -12.50 4.23
CA LYS A 622 -11.48 -13.63 4.86
C LYS A 622 -11.02 -13.37 6.31
N PRO A 623 -10.54 -12.17 6.72
CA PRO A 623 -10.23 -11.89 8.12
C PRO A 623 -11.43 -12.06 9.06
N LEU A 624 -12.63 -11.66 8.62
CA LEU A 624 -13.87 -11.84 9.38
C LEU A 624 -14.31 -13.32 9.39
N GLN A 625 -14.23 -14.01 8.25
CA GLN A 625 -14.51 -15.45 8.15
C GLN A 625 -13.67 -16.29 9.12
N ARG A 626 -12.36 -16.01 9.22
CA ARG A 626 -11.45 -16.73 10.13
C ARG A 626 -11.84 -16.55 11.60
N LYS A 627 -12.54 -15.46 11.96
CA LYS A 627 -13.03 -15.19 13.32
C LYS A 627 -14.39 -15.82 13.65
N THR A 628 -15.23 -16.11 12.65
CA THR A 628 -16.53 -16.77 12.86
C THR A 628 -16.50 -18.27 12.63
N PHE A 629 -15.92 -18.73 11.51
CA PHE A 629 -15.76 -20.14 11.19
C PHE A 629 -14.37 -20.65 11.59
N ILE A 630 -14.14 -20.69 12.91
CA ILE A 630 -12.85 -21.06 13.52
C ILE A 630 -12.43 -22.46 13.05
N GLY A 631 -11.25 -22.55 12.43
CA GLY A 631 -10.68 -23.80 11.89
C GLY A 631 -10.91 -24.00 10.39
N HIS A 632 -11.73 -23.18 9.71
CA HIS A 632 -11.73 -23.10 8.26
C HIS A 632 -10.63 -22.13 7.80
N ASP A 633 -9.60 -22.68 7.14
CA ASP A 633 -8.46 -21.91 6.67
C ASP A 633 -8.04 -22.31 5.24
N VAL A 634 -8.56 -21.58 4.25
CA VAL A 634 -8.22 -21.72 2.83
C VAL A 634 -7.43 -20.48 2.40
N ASP A 635 -6.28 -20.69 1.73
CA ASP A 635 -5.37 -19.62 1.34
C ASP A 635 -4.80 -19.81 -0.08
N PRO A 636 -5.04 -18.88 -1.03
CA PRO A 636 -6.02 -17.79 -0.96
C PRO A 636 -7.46 -18.31 -0.95
N ALA A 637 -8.38 -17.57 -0.36
CA ALA A 637 -9.81 -17.78 -0.58
C ALA A 637 -10.13 -17.45 -2.05
N PHE A 638 -10.98 -18.23 -2.69
CA PHE A 638 -11.28 -18.03 -4.11
C PHE A 638 -12.76 -18.27 -4.39
N ALA A 639 -13.28 -17.59 -5.41
CA ALA A 639 -14.65 -17.74 -5.86
C ALA A 639 -14.70 -17.64 -7.38
N VAL A 640 -15.23 -18.67 -8.03
CA VAL A 640 -15.43 -18.67 -9.50
C VAL A 640 -16.72 -17.90 -9.85
N PHE A 641 -17.71 -17.96 -8.95
CA PHE A 641 -19.03 -17.38 -9.15
C PHE A 641 -19.17 -16.13 -8.28
N ASN A 642 -18.89 -14.97 -8.90
CA ASN A 642 -18.96 -13.64 -8.30
C ASN A 642 -19.91 -12.80 -9.17
N ILE A 643 -21.15 -12.60 -8.70
CA ILE A 643 -22.24 -12.04 -9.51
C ILE A 643 -23.03 -10.97 -8.76
N VAL A 644 -23.40 -9.89 -9.47
CA VAL A 644 -24.46 -8.99 -9.00
C VAL A 644 -25.79 -9.47 -9.56
N VAL A 645 -26.74 -9.79 -8.68
CA VAL A 645 -28.11 -10.20 -9.04
C VAL A 645 -29.06 -9.02 -8.92
N ARG A 646 -30.00 -8.89 -9.86
CA ARG A 646 -31.07 -7.90 -9.87
C ARG A 646 -32.45 -8.56 -9.86
N TYR A 647 -33.24 -8.28 -8.82
CA TYR A 647 -34.64 -8.70 -8.74
C TYR A 647 -35.58 -7.54 -9.09
N ARG A 648 -36.61 -7.83 -9.90
CA ARG A 648 -37.70 -6.92 -10.31
C ARG A 648 -39.01 -7.68 -10.41
N THR A 649 -40.14 -7.02 -10.11
CA THR A 649 -41.49 -7.61 -10.21
C THR A 649 -41.83 -8.11 -11.60
N GLU A 650 -41.43 -7.33 -12.62
CA GLU A 650 -41.67 -7.63 -14.05
C GLU A 650 -40.64 -8.59 -14.67
N GLU A 651 -39.62 -9.02 -13.92
CA GLU A 651 -38.51 -9.83 -14.44
C GLU A 651 -38.38 -11.13 -13.64
N GLN A 652 -37.55 -11.13 -12.59
CA GLN A 652 -37.39 -12.22 -11.64
C GLN A 652 -37.58 -11.63 -10.23
N PRO A 653 -38.70 -11.88 -9.55
CA PRO A 653 -38.98 -11.27 -8.25
C PRO A 653 -38.40 -12.05 -7.05
N SER A 654 -38.11 -13.34 -7.23
CA SER A 654 -37.70 -14.29 -6.19
C SER A 654 -36.68 -15.31 -6.72
N LEU A 655 -36.12 -16.11 -5.81
CA LEU A 655 -35.28 -17.27 -6.14
C LEU A 655 -35.76 -18.50 -5.37
N MET A 656 -35.97 -19.60 -6.10
CA MET A 656 -36.48 -20.86 -5.56
C MET A 656 -35.53 -21.50 -4.54
N PRO A 657 -36.02 -22.37 -3.62
CA PRO A 657 -35.17 -23.04 -2.64
C PRO A 657 -34.01 -23.84 -3.25
N HIS A 658 -32.79 -23.61 -2.77
CA HIS A 658 -31.55 -24.25 -3.24
C HIS A 658 -30.47 -24.31 -2.15
N ASP A 659 -29.41 -25.09 -2.41
CA ASP A 659 -28.11 -24.99 -1.76
C ASP A 659 -27.15 -24.26 -2.72
N ASP A 660 -26.19 -23.50 -2.19
CA ASP A 660 -25.13 -22.90 -3.00
C ASP A 660 -24.02 -23.91 -3.29
N PHE A 661 -23.45 -23.82 -4.48
CA PHE A 661 -22.22 -24.55 -4.82
C PHE A 661 -20.99 -23.82 -4.25
N SER A 662 -20.89 -23.76 -2.93
CA SER A 662 -19.82 -23.12 -2.16
C SER A 662 -19.59 -23.85 -0.83
N THR A 663 -18.42 -23.63 -0.21
CA THR A 663 -18.24 -23.98 1.20
C THR A 663 -18.99 -22.98 2.07
N TYR A 664 -18.82 -21.69 1.77
CA TYR A 664 -19.60 -20.60 2.34
C TYR A 664 -19.91 -19.55 1.28
N THR A 665 -21.03 -18.88 1.45
CA THR A 665 -21.51 -17.81 0.57
C THR A 665 -21.50 -16.50 1.32
N ILE A 666 -21.17 -15.42 0.61
CA ILE A 666 -21.51 -14.06 1.04
C ILE A 666 -22.60 -13.45 0.16
N ASN A 667 -23.50 -12.70 0.79
CA ASN A 667 -24.63 -12.02 0.16
C ASN A 667 -24.70 -10.58 0.66
N MET A 668 -24.19 -9.63 -0.12
CA MET A 668 -24.19 -8.20 0.19
C MET A 668 -25.44 -7.52 -0.34
N ALA A 669 -26.14 -6.75 0.49
CA ALA A 669 -27.19 -5.85 -0.01
C ALA A 669 -26.56 -4.57 -0.60
N LEU A 670 -26.89 -4.26 -1.86
CA LEU A 670 -26.34 -3.08 -2.55
C LEU A 670 -27.31 -1.89 -2.55
N ASN A 671 -28.58 -2.08 -2.21
CA ASN A 671 -29.53 -0.99 -2.06
C ASN A 671 -30.51 -1.22 -0.89
N ASN A 672 -31.34 -0.23 -0.59
CA ASN A 672 -32.09 -0.15 0.65
C ASN A 672 -33.50 -0.75 0.49
N VAL A 673 -33.86 -1.64 1.41
CA VAL A 673 -35.25 -2.03 1.63
C VAL A 673 -36.08 -0.80 2.06
N ASP A 674 -37.35 -0.79 1.68
CA ASP A 674 -38.36 0.26 1.92
C ASP A 674 -38.09 1.65 1.30
N ILE A 675 -36.94 1.82 0.61
CA ILE A 675 -36.63 3.01 -0.20
C ILE A 675 -36.51 2.64 -1.68
N ASP A 676 -35.66 1.66 -2.01
CA ASP A 676 -35.34 1.28 -3.39
C ASP A 676 -36.15 0.05 -3.86
N PHE A 677 -36.61 -0.78 -2.93
CA PHE A 677 -37.52 -1.92 -3.15
C PHE A 677 -38.34 -2.27 -1.90
N GLN A 678 -39.43 -3.03 -2.07
CA GLN A 678 -40.26 -3.54 -0.97
C GLN A 678 -40.33 -5.07 -0.98
N GLY A 679 -40.47 -5.67 0.20
CA GLY A 679 -40.43 -7.12 0.37
C GLY A 679 -39.02 -7.69 0.22
N GLY A 680 -38.90 -8.94 -0.22
CA GLY A 680 -37.61 -9.61 -0.37
C GLY A 680 -36.97 -10.08 0.94
N GLY A 681 -35.68 -10.40 0.85
CA GLY A 681 -34.90 -11.02 1.92
C GLY A 681 -34.32 -12.38 1.52
N VAL A 682 -33.97 -13.19 2.52
CA VAL A 682 -33.57 -14.60 2.41
C VAL A 682 -34.30 -15.39 3.50
N HIS A 683 -34.78 -16.59 3.19
CA HIS A 683 -35.36 -17.52 4.16
C HIS A 683 -34.57 -18.83 4.19
N PHE A 684 -34.08 -19.22 5.37
CA PHE A 684 -33.35 -20.47 5.59
C PHE A 684 -34.31 -21.55 6.12
N LEU A 685 -34.72 -22.47 5.24
CA LEU A 685 -35.84 -23.38 5.48
C LEU A 685 -35.57 -24.33 6.67
N ARG A 686 -34.34 -24.85 6.81
CA ARG A 686 -33.96 -25.75 7.91
C ARG A 686 -34.08 -25.12 9.30
N TYR A 687 -34.01 -23.79 9.39
CA TYR A 687 -34.06 -23.05 10.65
C TYR A 687 -35.38 -22.28 10.83
N ASN A 688 -36.28 -22.31 9.85
CA ASN A 688 -37.47 -21.46 9.76
C ASN A 688 -37.17 -19.98 10.08
N CYS A 689 -36.06 -19.47 9.52
CA CYS A 689 -35.49 -18.18 9.89
C CYS A 689 -35.38 -17.28 8.65
N SER A 690 -35.94 -16.07 8.72
CA SER A 690 -35.98 -15.12 7.60
C SER A 690 -35.25 -13.84 7.94
N ILE A 691 -34.43 -13.36 7.00
CA ILE A 691 -33.71 -12.09 7.09
C ILE A 691 -34.22 -11.18 5.98
N THR A 692 -35.11 -10.26 6.33
CA THR A 692 -35.76 -9.32 5.41
C THR A 692 -35.13 -7.92 5.41
N ASN A 693 -34.44 -7.55 6.50
CA ASN A 693 -33.91 -6.21 6.72
C ASN A 693 -32.36 -6.19 6.76
N ASN A 694 -31.73 -6.72 5.70
CA ASN A 694 -30.28 -6.55 5.53
C ASN A 694 -30.00 -5.13 4.98
N LYS A 695 -29.03 -4.44 5.58
CA LYS A 695 -28.74 -3.03 5.29
C LYS A 695 -27.81 -2.90 4.07
N LYS A 696 -27.92 -1.80 3.34
CA LYS A 696 -26.98 -1.44 2.26
C LYS A 696 -25.53 -1.47 2.77
N GLY A 697 -24.64 -2.10 2.01
CA GLY A 697 -23.22 -2.30 2.34
C GLY A 697 -22.94 -3.39 3.40
N TRP A 698 -23.98 -4.10 3.87
CA TRP A 698 -23.83 -5.19 4.83
C TRP A 698 -23.95 -6.55 4.14
N ILE A 699 -23.11 -7.50 4.55
CA ILE A 699 -23.15 -8.88 4.07
C ILE A 699 -23.88 -9.79 5.07
N LEU A 700 -24.53 -10.81 4.53
CA LEU A 700 -24.75 -12.08 5.20
C LEU A 700 -23.63 -13.04 4.80
N MET A 701 -23.15 -13.84 5.75
CA MET A 701 -22.16 -14.90 5.53
C MET A 701 -22.67 -16.19 6.17
N HIS A 702 -22.82 -17.25 5.37
CA HIS A 702 -23.35 -18.53 5.82
C HIS A 702 -22.69 -19.70 5.07
N PRO A 703 -22.68 -20.92 5.61
CA PRO A 703 -22.36 -22.13 4.84
C PRO A 703 -23.23 -22.20 3.57
N GLY A 704 -22.66 -22.66 2.45
CA GLY A 704 -23.37 -22.71 1.17
C GLY A 704 -24.21 -23.97 0.97
N SER A 705 -23.62 -25.10 1.32
CA SER A 705 -24.18 -26.44 1.10
C SER A 705 -24.69 -27.11 2.39
N LEU A 706 -25.53 -28.13 2.23
CA LEU A 706 -26.03 -29.09 3.24
C LEU A 706 -26.95 -28.52 4.32
N SER A 707 -26.54 -27.44 4.96
CA SER A 707 -27.11 -26.94 6.21
C SER A 707 -27.96 -25.69 6.04
N HIS A 708 -27.76 -24.95 4.95
CA HIS A 708 -28.36 -23.63 4.74
C HIS A 708 -29.17 -23.58 3.44
N PHE A 709 -29.92 -24.68 3.17
CA PHE A 709 -30.92 -24.72 2.11
C PHE A 709 -31.90 -23.55 2.28
N HIS A 710 -31.92 -22.65 1.31
CA HIS A 710 -32.52 -21.32 1.44
C HIS A 710 -33.18 -20.85 0.16
N GLU A 711 -34.06 -19.85 0.28
CA GLU A 711 -34.76 -19.21 -0.83
C GLU A 711 -34.63 -17.69 -0.80
N GLY A 712 -34.66 -17.08 -1.99
CA GLY A 712 -34.75 -15.64 -2.16
C GLY A 712 -36.21 -15.21 -2.12
N LEU A 713 -36.64 -14.61 -1.01
CA LEU A 713 -38.03 -14.16 -0.83
C LEU A 713 -38.44 -13.17 -1.93
N PRO A 714 -39.72 -13.17 -2.37
CA PRO A 714 -40.20 -12.29 -3.42
C PRO A 714 -40.19 -10.82 -2.99
N ILE A 715 -39.70 -9.95 -3.87
CA ILE A 715 -39.96 -8.51 -3.79
C ILE A 715 -41.35 -8.19 -4.35
N THR A 716 -41.95 -7.10 -3.86
CA THR A 716 -43.31 -6.66 -4.22
C THR A 716 -43.34 -5.33 -4.97
N ASN A 717 -42.26 -4.56 -4.93
CA ASN A 717 -42.12 -3.27 -5.62
C ASN A 717 -40.63 -2.90 -5.77
N GLY A 718 -40.30 -2.03 -6.74
CA GLY A 718 -38.96 -1.50 -6.96
C GLY A 718 -37.96 -2.49 -7.58
N THR A 719 -36.66 -2.26 -7.35
CA THR A 719 -35.57 -3.12 -7.83
C THR A 719 -34.62 -3.43 -6.70
N ARG A 720 -34.29 -4.70 -6.45
CA ARG A 720 -33.32 -5.12 -5.42
C ARG A 720 -32.02 -5.58 -6.09
N TYR A 721 -30.89 -5.04 -5.65
CA TYR A 721 -29.56 -5.49 -6.08
C TYR A 721 -28.82 -6.15 -4.90
N ILE A 722 -28.20 -7.31 -5.17
CA ILE A 722 -27.32 -7.99 -4.22
C ILE A 722 -26.05 -8.48 -4.91
N MET A 723 -24.93 -8.47 -4.20
CA MET A 723 -23.67 -9.09 -4.66
C MET A 723 -23.49 -10.45 -3.97
N ILE A 724 -23.39 -11.52 -4.75
CA ILE A 724 -23.20 -12.90 -4.30
C ILE A 724 -21.78 -13.35 -4.61
N SER A 725 -21.19 -14.16 -3.72
CA SER A 725 -19.98 -14.92 -4.04
C SER A 725 -20.02 -16.31 -3.44
N HIS A 726 -19.84 -17.32 -4.29
CA HIS A 726 -19.71 -18.73 -3.90
C HIS A 726 -18.23 -19.03 -3.67
N ILE A 727 -17.82 -19.07 -2.40
CA ILE A 727 -16.42 -19.17 -2.00
C ILE A 727 -16.08 -20.65 -1.74
N ASP A 728 -14.88 -21.05 -2.18
CA ASP A 728 -14.31 -22.40 -2.03
C ASP A 728 -15.10 -23.55 -2.73
N ALA A 729 -15.22 -23.51 -4.07
CA ALA A 729 -15.98 -24.46 -4.93
C ALA A 729 -15.16 -25.11 -6.08
N PHE A 730 -15.29 -26.42 -6.38
CA PHE A 730 -14.39 -27.16 -7.31
C PHE A 730 -14.96 -28.55 -7.84
N ALA A 731 -14.14 -29.46 -8.44
CA ALA A 731 -14.41 -30.83 -9.04
C ALA A 731 -14.08 -32.14 -8.22
N ALA A 732 -14.41 -33.38 -8.69
CA ALA A 732 -14.24 -34.69 -7.97
C ALA A 732 -13.47 -35.86 -8.70
N GLU A 733 -12.99 -36.89 -7.96
CA GLU A 733 -12.51 -38.25 -8.41
C GLU A 733 -12.80 -39.33 -7.31
N SER A 734 -12.37 -40.61 -7.48
CA SER A 734 -12.71 -41.78 -6.60
C SER A 734 -11.53 -42.60 -6.04
N LYS A 735 -11.65 -43.17 -4.81
CA LYS A 735 -10.78 -44.25 -4.27
C LYS A 735 -11.54 -45.20 -3.30
N THR A 736 -11.70 -46.48 -3.65
CA THR A 736 -12.50 -47.45 -2.85
C THR A 736 -11.89 -47.76 -1.47
N ILE A 737 -12.59 -47.37 -0.39
CA ILE A 737 -12.30 -47.76 1.01
C ILE A 737 -13.63 -48.20 1.64
N ILE A 738 -13.63 -49.30 2.42
CA ILE A 738 -14.83 -49.79 3.13
C ILE A 738 -14.68 -49.65 4.64
N ILE A 739 -15.71 -49.10 5.28
CA ILE A 739 -15.90 -48.97 6.73
C ILE A 739 -17.22 -49.67 7.09
N ASP A 740 -17.26 -50.43 8.18
CA ASP A 740 -18.47 -51.11 8.67
C ASP A 740 -18.70 -50.76 10.15
N SER A 741 -19.96 -50.69 10.56
CA SER A 741 -20.36 -50.22 11.89
C SER A 741 -21.38 -51.18 12.53
N SER A 742 -21.09 -51.61 13.76
CA SER A 742 -22.01 -52.39 14.58
C SER A 742 -22.06 -51.81 16.00
N GLY A 743 -22.87 -50.75 16.15
CA GLY A 743 -23.09 -50.02 17.40
C GLY A 743 -23.90 -48.75 17.12
N SER A 744 -25.01 -48.58 17.84
CA SER A 744 -26.08 -47.56 17.68
C SER A 744 -25.72 -46.12 17.22
N PHE A 745 -26.61 -45.56 16.39
CA PHE A 745 -26.80 -44.13 16.03
C PHE A 745 -25.67 -43.43 15.21
N VAL A 746 -26.06 -42.75 14.11
CA VAL A 746 -25.62 -41.39 13.64
C VAL A 746 -26.21 -41.07 12.24
N GLN A 747 -26.28 -39.78 11.89
CA GLN A 747 -26.92 -39.17 10.70
C GLN A 747 -25.94 -38.78 9.54
N GLN A 748 -26.47 -38.67 8.31
CA GLN A 748 -26.17 -37.69 7.21
C GLN A 748 -24.83 -37.61 6.38
N PHE A 749 -24.95 -37.71 5.03
CA PHE A 749 -24.30 -36.95 3.88
C PHE A 749 -22.74 -36.88 3.68
N ALA A 750 -22.10 -36.24 2.64
CA ALA A 750 -22.25 -36.16 1.14
C ALA A 750 -20.96 -35.54 0.44
N PHE A 751 -20.94 -35.32 -0.91
CA PHE A 751 -20.07 -34.41 -1.77
C PHE A 751 -18.81 -34.85 -2.64
N CYS A 752 -18.08 -33.91 -3.29
CA CYS A 752 -16.60 -33.80 -3.44
C CYS A 752 -16.13 -32.70 -4.46
N ASN A 753 -15.08 -31.91 -4.10
CA ASN A 753 -14.51 -30.62 -4.60
C ASN A 753 -12.96 -30.55 -4.29
N ILE A 754 -12.11 -29.79 -5.03
CA ILE A 754 -10.64 -29.93 -5.23
C ILE A 754 -9.69 -28.68 -5.41
N SER A 755 -8.64 -28.47 -4.57
CA SER A 755 -7.24 -28.01 -4.95
C SER A 755 -6.14 -28.20 -3.86
N TYR A 756 -4.84 -28.12 -4.24
CA TYR A 756 -3.67 -28.66 -3.48
C TYR A 756 -2.38 -27.80 -3.43
N ARG A 757 -1.71 -27.70 -2.25
CA ARG A 757 -0.24 -27.70 -1.93
C ARG A 757 0.01 -27.08 -0.53
N ARG A 758 1.11 -27.30 0.24
CA ARG A 758 2.02 -28.46 0.49
C ARG A 758 3.01 -28.14 1.66
N TYR A 759 3.80 -29.12 2.14
CA TYR A 759 4.86 -29.05 3.20
C TYR A 759 4.31 -28.93 4.65
N SER A 760 5.04 -29.22 5.74
CA SER A 760 6.45 -29.65 5.96
C SER A 760 6.57 -30.89 6.90
N ASN A 761 7.69 -31.08 7.65
CA ASN A 761 7.92 -32.20 8.60
C ASN A 761 8.33 -31.72 10.02
N GLU A 762 7.92 -32.43 11.08
CA GLU A 762 8.77 -33.27 11.99
C GLU A 762 7.94 -33.94 13.15
N ALA A 763 8.55 -34.76 14.03
CA ALA A 763 7.88 -35.87 14.76
C ALA A 763 8.17 -35.98 16.28
N ILE A 764 7.42 -36.81 17.05
CA ILE A 764 7.87 -37.78 18.12
C ILE A 764 6.69 -38.51 18.85
N LYS A 765 7.00 -39.56 19.65
CA LYS A 765 6.23 -40.78 20.00
C LYS A 765 5.58 -40.88 21.42
N THR A 766 4.61 -41.83 21.52
CA THR A 766 4.37 -42.90 22.57
C THR A 766 3.63 -42.71 23.93
N ASP A 767 2.60 -43.58 24.12
CA ASP A 767 2.34 -44.54 25.22
C ASP A 767 1.46 -44.32 26.51
N LEU A 768 0.27 -44.95 26.48
CA LEU A 768 -0.22 -46.09 27.34
C LEU A 768 -0.46 -45.96 28.88
N ARG A 769 -1.75 -46.04 29.35
CA ARG A 769 -2.37 -47.18 30.13
C ARG A 769 -3.70 -46.91 30.90
N ILE A 770 -4.71 -47.72 30.54
CA ILE A 770 -5.79 -48.44 31.28
C ILE A 770 -5.93 -48.28 32.82
N TYR A 771 -7.18 -48.19 33.35
CA TYR A 771 -7.74 -49.14 34.36
C TYR A 771 -9.28 -49.20 34.41
N LEU A 772 -9.80 -50.31 34.95
CA LEU A 772 -11.19 -50.82 34.99
C LEU A 772 -11.88 -50.60 36.36
N GLY A 773 -13.20 -50.83 36.42
CA GLY A 773 -13.97 -51.02 37.65
C GLY A 773 -15.40 -51.54 37.34
N GLU A 774 -15.73 -52.75 37.82
CA GLU A 774 -16.96 -53.50 37.51
C GLU A 774 -18.01 -53.40 38.64
N GLN A 775 -19.30 -53.73 38.37
CA GLN A 775 -19.89 -54.95 38.97
C GLN A 775 -21.33 -55.33 38.50
N MET A 776 -21.55 -56.65 38.42
CA MET A 776 -22.77 -57.47 38.61
C MET A 776 -23.89 -57.54 37.54
N GLU A 777 -23.80 -58.62 36.73
CA GLU A 777 -24.69 -59.81 36.69
C GLU A 777 -26.20 -59.73 37.05
N MET A 778 -27.11 -60.59 36.53
CA MET A 778 -27.17 -61.38 35.28
C MET A 778 -28.56 -62.06 35.22
N ASN A 779 -29.29 -62.01 34.10
CA ASN A 779 -30.13 -63.16 33.68
C ASN A 779 -30.60 -63.05 32.22
N GLN A 780 -30.55 -64.17 31.50
CA GLN A 780 -31.05 -64.31 30.13
C GLN A 780 -32.48 -64.87 30.14
N SER A 781 -33.39 -64.29 29.36
CA SER A 781 -34.04 -65.02 28.25
C SER A 781 -35.13 -64.20 27.54
N LYS A 782 -35.08 -64.24 26.20
CA LYS A 782 -36.18 -64.08 25.22
C LYS A 782 -37.34 -63.16 25.63
N TYR A 783 -37.17 -61.86 25.40
CA TYR A 783 -38.30 -61.02 25.00
C TYR A 783 -38.40 -60.98 23.48
N GLN A 784 -39.49 -61.54 22.96
CA GLN A 784 -39.98 -61.22 21.62
C GLN A 784 -40.49 -59.78 21.64
N THR A 785 -40.13 -59.01 20.61
CA THR A 785 -40.95 -57.86 20.20
C THR A 785 -40.84 -57.72 18.69
N LEU A 786 -41.99 -57.61 18.02
CA LEU A 786 -42.05 -57.40 16.57
C LEU A 786 -41.47 -56.02 16.25
N HIS A 787 -40.57 -55.93 15.27
CA HIS A 787 -40.57 -54.82 14.31
C HIS A 787 -40.19 -55.38 12.95
N SER A 788 -41.18 -55.44 12.06
CA SER A 788 -41.06 -56.05 10.73
C SER A 788 -40.33 -55.13 9.73
N PRO A 789 -39.61 -55.68 8.74
CA PRO A 789 -38.89 -54.90 7.74
C PRO A 789 -39.80 -54.32 6.65
N ILE A 790 -39.35 -53.26 5.97
CA ILE A 790 -39.81 -52.98 4.60
C ILE A 790 -39.02 -53.87 3.65
N ASN A 791 -39.60 -55.03 3.40
CA ASN A 791 -39.30 -55.86 2.24
C ASN A 791 -40.25 -55.41 1.11
N LEU A 792 -39.74 -55.18 -0.10
CA LEU A 792 -40.54 -54.73 -1.26
C LEU A 792 -41.61 -55.75 -1.72
N LYS A 793 -41.63 -56.97 -1.17
CA LYS A 793 -42.75 -57.93 -1.32
C LYS A 793 -43.86 -57.79 -0.27
N THR A 794 -43.76 -56.86 0.68
CA THR A 794 -44.72 -56.74 1.80
C THR A 794 -45.48 -55.41 1.86
N TYR A 795 -45.18 -54.45 0.98
CA TYR A 795 -45.73 -53.08 1.03
C TYR A 795 -46.30 -52.61 -0.32
N GLU A 796 -47.19 -53.40 -0.91
CA GLU A 796 -48.01 -52.95 -2.07
C GLU A 796 -49.12 -51.96 -1.68
N SER A 797 -49.39 -51.73 -0.38
CA SER A 797 -50.60 -51.03 0.09
C SER A 797 -50.41 -49.62 0.70
N ASP A 798 -49.25 -49.26 1.25
CA ASP A 798 -49.10 -48.03 2.07
C ASP A 798 -48.35 -46.88 1.36
N LEU A 799 -48.32 -46.88 0.02
CA LEU A 799 -47.68 -45.84 -0.80
C LEU A 799 -48.49 -44.55 -0.96
N VAL A 800 -49.53 -44.34 -0.13
CA VAL A 800 -50.43 -43.19 -0.21
C VAL A 800 -50.57 -42.53 1.17
N ASN A 801 -50.06 -41.30 1.29
CA ASN A 801 -50.14 -40.38 2.44
C ASN A 801 -49.27 -40.70 3.67
N MET A 802 -48.01 -40.22 3.68
CA MET A 802 -47.42 -39.67 4.91
C MET A 802 -46.56 -38.43 4.64
N SER A 803 -47.02 -37.30 5.18
CA SER A 803 -46.26 -36.06 5.36
C SER A 803 -46.03 -35.86 6.86
N PHE A 804 -44.79 -35.78 7.36
CA PHE A 804 -44.55 -35.33 8.73
C PHE A 804 -43.24 -34.54 8.94
N GLN A 805 -43.37 -33.50 9.77
CA GLN A 805 -42.30 -32.63 10.26
C GLN A 805 -41.45 -33.33 11.33
N VAL A 806 -40.25 -32.79 11.56
CA VAL A 806 -39.31 -33.27 12.61
C VAL A 806 -39.33 -32.31 13.80
N ALA A 807 -39.36 -32.85 15.02
CA ALA A 807 -39.16 -32.13 16.27
C ALA A 807 -38.21 -32.91 17.20
N PRO A 808 -37.51 -32.26 18.17
CA PRO A 808 -36.16 -32.68 18.54
C PRO A 808 -36.06 -33.50 19.84
N GLY A 809 -34.96 -34.27 19.98
CA GLY A 809 -34.49 -34.74 21.29
C GLY A 809 -33.54 -35.94 21.27
N ASN A 810 -32.23 -35.69 21.39
CA ASN A 810 -31.42 -36.12 22.55
C ASN A 810 -29.91 -35.91 22.33
N ARG A 811 -29.21 -35.44 23.37
CA ARG A 811 -27.74 -35.28 23.39
C ARG A 811 -27.05 -36.62 23.60
N ILE A 812 -25.86 -36.79 23.02
CA ILE A 812 -24.90 -37.83 23.44
C ILE A 812 -23.71 -37.16 24.13
N LEU A 813 -23.41 -37.61 25.35
CA LEU A 813 -22.28 -37.16 26.18
C LEU A 813 -21.30 -38.33 26.34
N GLY A 814 -20.09 -38.25 25.79
CA GLY A 814 -19.08 -39.30 26.02
C GLY A 814 -17.82 -39.23 25.17
N LYS A 815 -16.72 -38.70 25.70
CA LYS A 815 -15.41 -38.61 25.01
C LYS A 815 -14.67 -39.96 24.86
N LYS A 816 -15.17 -41.06 25.44
CA LYS A 816 -14.46 -42.35 25.51
C LYS A 816 -14.74 -43.28 24.32
N ASP A 817 -15.97 -43.34 23.83
CA ASP A 817 -16.35 -44.29 22.77
C ASP A 817 -15.80 -43.89 21.39
N LEU A 818 -15.72 -42.58 21.11
CA LEU A 818 -15.17 -42.06 19.85
C LEU A 818 -13.69 -42.47 19.64
N ASN A 819 -12.87 -42.40 20.71
CA ASN A 819 -11.46 -42.81 20.66
C ASN A 819 -11.26 -44.32 20.41
N SER A 820 -12.26 -45.16 20.68
CA SER A 820 -12.22 -46.59 20.33
C SER A 820 -12.39 -46.79 18.81
N PHE A 821 -13.24 -45.95 18.21
CA PHE A 821 -13.57 -45.95 16.78
C PHE A 821 -12.38 -45.46 15.93
N THR A 822 -11.78 -44.31 16.26
CA THR A 822 -10.58 -43.81 15.56
C THR A 822 -9.39 -44.77 15.68
N LYS A 823 -9.24 -45.46 16.81
CA LYS A 823 -8.16 -46.44 17.03
C LYS A 823 -8.32 -47.72 16.21
N HIS A 824 -9.54 -48.10 15.83
CA HIS A 824 -9.78 -49.21 14.89
C HIS A 824 -9.41 -48.84 13.44
N LEU A 825 -9.53 -47.56 13.07
CA LEU A 825 -9.16 -47.06 11.74
C LEU A 825 -7.65 -46.77 11.61
N SER A 826 -6.89 -46.69 12.71
CA SER A 826 -5.50 -46.20 12.74
C SER A 826 -4.40 -47.26 12.57
N ALA A 827 -4.73 -48.51 12.29
CA ALA A 827 -3.75 -49.56 12.01
C ALA A 827 -3.66 -49.84 10.50
N PRO A 828 -2.45 -50.09 9.93
CA PRO A 828 -2.27 -50.36 8.51
C PRO A 828 -2.88 -51.73 8.16
N PHE A 829 -4.14 -51.70 7.70
CA PHE A 829 -4.93 -52.88 7.40
C PHE A 829 -5.58 -52.81 6.01
N ALA A 830 -4.79 -52.50 4.98
CA ALA A 830 -5.09 -53.05 3.67
C ALA A 830 -5.28 -54.57 3.80
N GLY A 831 -6.49 -55.01 3.47
CA GLY A 831 -6.90 -56.40 3.51
C GLY A 831 -7.13 -57.06 4.88
N LYS A 832 -7.01 -56.39 6.04
CA LYS A 832 -7.15 -57.04 7.38
C LYS A 832 -8.21 -56.45 8.33
N CYS A 833 -9.08 -55.53 7.91
CA CYS A 833 -10.25 -55.14 8.69
C CYS A 833 -11.09 -56.38 9.06
N THR A 834 -11.15 -56.73 10.34
CA THR A 834 -11.77 -57.98 10.83
C THR A 834 -13.30 -57.95 10.71
N LEU A 835 -13.94 -56.80 10.92
CA LEU A 835 -15.37 -56.62 10.61
C LEU A 835 -15.61 -56.80 9.11
N CYS A 836 -14.88 -56.05 8.29
CA CYS A 836 -15.03 -56.08 6.84
C CYS A 836 -14.85 -57.51 6.29
N ARG A 837 -13.87 -58.29 6.78
CA ARG A 837 -13.71 -59.72 6.41
C ARG A 837 -14.84 -60.63 6.92
N LYS A 838 -15.50 -60.29 8.04
CA LYS A 838 -16.57 -61.07 8.66
C LYS A 838 -17.91 -60.88 7.95
N PHE A 839 -18.17 -59.67 7.45
CA PHE A 839 -19.40 -59.33 6.74
C PHE A 839 -19.27 -59.37 5.22
N ARG A 840 -18.05 -59.43 4.69
CA ARG A 840 -17.82 -59.63 3.25
C ARG A 840 -18.19 -61.05 2.82
N ILE A 841 -19.27 -61.18 2.07
CA ILE A 841 -19.65 -62.41 1.39
C ILE A 841 -18.78 -62.66 0.15
N LYS A 842 -18.57 -63.94 -0.20
CA LYS A 842 -17.97 -64.30 -1.49
C LYS A 842 -19.07 -64.37 -2.53
N LEU A 843 -19.16 -63.35 -3.39
CA LEU A 843 -20.06 -63.36 -4.55
C LEU A 843 -19.84 -64.65 -5.37
N GLN A 844 -20.93 -65.35 -5.65
CA GLN A 844 -20.91 -66.59 -6.42
C GLN A 844 -21.25 -66.25 -7.87
N GLU A 845 -20.34 -66.51 -8.83
CA GLU A 845 -20.54 -66.15 -10.26
C GLU A 845 -21.84 -66.70 -10.86
N HIS A 846 -22.32 -67.84 -10.35
CA HIS A 846 -23.56 -68.50 -10.79
C HIS A 846 -24.83 -68.01 -10.05
N ARG A 847 -24.69 -67.06 -9.11
CA ARG A 847 -25.74 -66.44 -8.28
C ARG A 847 -25.38 -64.97 -7.95
N LEU A 848 -25.09 -64.20 -8.99
CA LEU A 848 -24.90 -62.76 -8.87
C LEU A 848 -26.25 -62.03 -8.78
N PRO A 849 -26.41 -61.02 -7.89
CA PRO A 849 -27.64 -60.24 -7.79
C PRO A 849 -27.95 -59.48 -9.09
N VAL A 850 -29.24 -59.21 -9.30
CA VAL A 850 -29.76 -58.38 -10.39
C VAL A 850 -29.68 -56.91 -9.97
N ILE A 851 -29.18 -56.04 -10.84
CA ILE A 851 -28.88 -54.65 -10.48
C ILE A 851 -29.45 -53.69 -11.50
N THR A 852 -30.07 -52.59 -11.06
CA THR A 852 -30.29 -51.43 -11.93
C THR A 852 -29.09 -50.50 -11.84
N LEU A 853 -28.34 -50.36 -12.92
CA LEU A 853 -27.34 -49.31 -13.09
C LEU A 853 -28.06 -48.07 -13.60
N ALA A 854 -28.17 -47.05 -12.75
CA ALA A 854 -28.80 -45.78 -13.08
C ALA A 854 -27.75 -44.70 -13.32
N ILE A 855 -27.54 -44.35 -14.58
CA ILE A 855 -26.64 -43.27 -15.02
C ILE A 855 -27.45 -41.97 -15.04
N ILE A 856 -27.07 -41.02 -14.18
CA ILE A 856 -27.75 -39.73 -14.04
C ILE A 856 -26.84 -38.61 -14.59
N ILE A 857 -27.29 -37.94 -15.65
CA ILE A 857 -26.53 -36.89 -16.37
C ILE A 857 -27.35 -35.60 -16.35
N ASN A 858 -27.18 -34.78 -15.32
CA ASN A 858 -27.99 -33.56 -15.13
C ASN A 858 -27.34 -32.32 -15.75
N VAL A 859 -26.01 -32.26 -15.73
CA VAL A 859 -25.20 -31.14 -16.25
C VAL A 859 -24.13 -31.66 -17.21
N PRO A 860 -23.60 -30.82 -18.12
CA PRO A 860 -22.46 -31.19 -18.96
C PRO A 860 -21.20 -31.44 -18.11
N VAL A 861 -20.79 -32.70 -18.03
CA VAL A 861 -19.57 -33.13 -17.32
C VAL A 861 -18.34 -33.17 -18.25
N PRO A 862 -17.16 -32.68 -17.84
CA PRO A 862 -15.91 -32.89 -18.57
C PRO A 862 -15.50 -34.37 -18.58
N PHE A 863 -14.67 -34.78 -19.56
CA PHE A 863 -14.17 -36.16 -19.70
C PHE A 863 -15.29 -37.24 -19.78
N PHE A 864 -16.48 -36.88 -20.24
CA PHE A 864 -17.63 -37.78 -20.29
C PHE A 864 -17.39 -39.09 -21.07
N ASP A 865 -16.58 -39.06 -22.13
CA ASP A 865 -16.18 -40.28 -22.84
C ASP A 865 -15.36 -41.24 -21.96
N ALA A 866 -14.52 -40.70 -21.06
CA ALA A 866 -13.78 -41.50 -20.08
C ALA A 866 -14.69 -42.03 -18.96
N PHE A 867 -15.71 -41.25 -18.55
CA PHE A 867 -16.78 -41.75 -17.68
C PHE A 867 -17.51 -42.93 -18.32
N LEU A 868 -17.94 -42.80 -19.58
CA LEU A 868 -18.61 -43.88 -20.31
C LEU A 868 -17.70 -45.11 -20.47
N GLN A 869 -16.42 -44.94 -20.85
CA GLN A 869 -15.45 -46.04 -20.90
C GLN A 869 -15.29 -46.76 -19.55
N ASN A 870 -15.34 -46.04 -18.42
CA ASN A 870 -15.30 -46.65 -17.10
C ASN A 870 -16.58 -47.46 -16.81
N ILE A 871 -17.76 -46.98 -17.20
CA ILE A 871 -19.02 -47.74 -17.13
C ILE A 871 -18.97 -49.02 -18.01
N GLU A 872 -18.39 -48.94 -19.20
CA GLU A 872 -18.15 -50.11 -20.05
C GLU A 872 -17.29 -51.15 -19.33
N ARG A 873 -16.18 -50.70 -18.72
CA ARG A 873 -15.20 -51.52 -18.00
C ARG A 873 -15.69 -52.14 -16.69
N LEU A 874 -16.76 -51.65 -16.06
CA LEU A 874 -17.32 -52.24 -14.84
C LEU A 874 -17.44 -53.76 -14.96
N ASN A 875 -16.70 -54.48 -14.10
CA ASN A 875 -16.59 -55.93 -14.07
C ASN A 875 -17.84 -56.55 -13.46
N TYR A 876 -18.94 -56.50 -14.20
CA TYR A 876 -20.18 -57.15 -13.81
C TYR A 876 -20.88 -57.66 -15.08
N PRO A 877 -21.49 -58.87 -15.08
CA PRO A 877 -22.15 -59.37 -16.28
C PRO A 877 -23.31 -58.44 -16.64
N LYS A 878 -23.21 -57.75 -17.79
CA LYS A 878 -24.24 -56.78 -18.21
C LYS A 878 -25.62 -57.43 -18.34
N LYS A 879 -25.70 -58.74 -18.60
CA LYS A 879 -26.95 -59.53 -18.59
C LYS A 879 -27.56 -59.79 -17.21
N GLN A 880 -26.89 -59.42 -16.12
CA GLN A 880 -27.47 -59.30 -14.77
C GLN A 880 -27.80 -57.85 -14.39
N MET A 881 -27.67 -56.91 -15.34
CA MET A 881 -27.88 -55.48 -15.11
C MET A 881 -29.02 -54.95 -15.96
N HIS A 882 -29.91 -54.18 -15.36
CA HIS A 882 -30.85 -53.28 -16.04
C HIS A 882 -30.16 -51.91 -16.17
N LEU A 883 -30.16 -51.33 -17.38
CA LEU A 883 -29.50 -50.04 -17.65
C LEU A 883 -30.55 -48.93 -17.70
N PHE A 884 -30.61 -48.10 -16.67
CA PHE A 884 -31.37 -46.86 -16.69
C PHE A 884 -30.44 -45.68 -17.01
N ILE A 885 -30.80 -44.85 -17.98
CA ILE A 885 -30.08 -43.63 -18.29
C ILE A 885 -31.05 -42.45 -18.25
N TYR A 886 -30.73 -41.47 -17.42
CA TYR A 886 -31.35 -40.16 -17.45
C TYR A 886 -30.37 -39.15 -18.04
N ASN A 887 -30.71 -38.55 -19.19
CA ASN A 887 -29.95 -37.44 -19.77
C ASN A 887 -30.75 -36.13 -19.75
N GLY A 888 -30.52 -35.30 -18.74
CA GLY A 888 -30.90 -33.89 -18.75
C GLY A 888 -29.94 -33.01 -19.56
N ALA A 889 -28.66 -33.39 -19.68
CA ALA A 889 -27.64 -32.60 -20.35
C ALA A 889 -27.67 -32.76 -21.89
N LYS A 890 -28.30 -31.80 -22.59
CA LYS A 890 -28.30 -31.73 -24.08
C LYS A 890 -26.91 -31.77 -24.72
N PHE A 891 -25.88 -31.31 -24.03
CA PHE A 891 -24.49 -31.37 -24.53
C PHE A 891 -24.02 -32.81 -24.78
N HIS A 892 -24.42 -33.75 -23.92
CA HIS A 892 -24.00 -35.16 -23.97
C HIS A 892 -24.92 -36.06 -24.80
N ASP A 893 -25.96 -35.48 -25.42
CA ASP A 893 -27.02 -36.22 -26.11
C ASP A 893 -26.48 -37.10 -27.25
N ALA A 894 -25.47 -36.64 -28.00
CA ALA A 894 -24.83 -37.41 -29.07
C ALA A 894 -24.03 -38.61 -28.52
N ALA A 895 -23.17 -38.37 -27.52
CA ALA A 895 -22.34 -39.40 -26.90
C ALA A 895 -23.19 -40.47 -26.19
N ILE A 896 -24.21 -40.04 -25.43
CA ILE A 896 -25.07 -40.98 -24.70
C ILE A 896 -26.02 -41.75 -25.62
N LYS A 897 -26.54 -41.15 -26.71
CA LYS A 897 -27.32 -41.88 -27.72
C LYS A 897 -26.45 -42.91 -28.45
N PHE A 898 -25.19 -42.58 -28.74
CA PHE A 898 -24.24 -43.54 -29.31
C PHE A 898 -23.96 -44.70 -28.34
N PHE A 899 -23.60 -44.40 -27.08
CA PHE A 899 -23.39 -45.38 -26.03
C PHE A 899 -24.62 -46.29 -25.84
N TYR A 900 -25.81 -45.70 -25.66
CA TYR A 900 -27.06 -46.45 -25.50
C TYR A 900 -27.31 -47.36 -26.70
N LYS A 901 -27.13 -46.87 -27.94
CA LYS A 901 -27.27 -47.69 -29.16
C LYS A 901 -26.31 -48.88 -29.18
N CYS A 902 -25.06 -48.69 -28.75
CA CYS A 902 -24.01 -49.72 -28.72
C CYS A 902 -24.16 -50.72 -27.57
N TRP A 903 -24.86 -50.37 -26.49
CA TRP A 903 -24.89 -51.16 -25.26
C TRP A 903 -26.27 -51.69 -24.84
N GLN A 904 -27.39 -51.06 -25.23
CA GLN A 904 -28.76 -51.47 -24.85
C GLN A 904 -28.99 -53.00 -24.91
N ASN A 905 -28.63 -53.63 -26.03
CA ASN A 905 -28.85 -55.06 -26.28
C ASN A 905 -27.91 -55.99 -25.48
N LYS A 906 -26.85 -55.46 -24.87
CA LYS A 906 -25.92 -56.22 -24.02
C LYS A 906 -26.41 -56.31 -22.57
N TYR A 907 -27.25 -55.36 -22.12
CA TYR A 907 -27.88 -55.38 -20.80
C TYR A 907 -29.10 -56.32 -20.76
N LYS A 908 -29.67 -56.54 -19.57
CA LYS A 908 -30.84 -57.40 -19.33
C LYS A 908 -32.14 -56.73 -19.81
N SER A 909 -32.32 -55.46 -19.44
CA SER A 909 -33.15 -54.48 -20.15
C SER A 909 -32.42 -53.13 -20.14
N SER A 910 -32.91 -52.16 -20.90
CA SER A 910 -32.40 -50.80 -20.86
C SER A 910 -33.50 -49.78 -21.16
N ILE A 911 -33.49 -48.67 -20.44
CA ILE A 911 -34.37 -47.51 -20.65
C ILE A 911 -33.51 -46.25 -20.65
N MET A 912 -33.77 -45.34 -21.60
CA MET A 912 -33.17 -44.02 -21.62
C MET A 912 -34.24 -42.94 -21.70
N ILE A 913 -34.22 -42.00 -20.75
CA ILE A 913 -34.99 -40.77 -20.78
C ILE A 913 -34.08 -39.68 -21.37
N SER A 914 -34.42 -39.20 -22.56
CA SER A 914 -33.70 -38.12 -23.25
C SER A 914 -34.16 -36.73 -22.81
N SER A 915 -33.32 -35.72 -23.09
CA SER A 915 -33.49 -34.30 -22.75
C SER A 915 -34.64 -33.58 -23.50
N SER A 916 -35.64 -34.30 -23.97
CA SER A 916 -36.79 -33.82 -24.76
C SER A 916 -37.97 -33.33 -23.90
N ARG A 917 -37.85 -33.39 -22.58
CA ARG A 917 -38.71 -32.72 -21.59
C ARG A 917 -37.81 -32.09 -20.52
N GLN A 918 -38.23 -30.95 -19.99
CA GLN A 918 -37.63 -30.35 -18.79
C GLN A 918 -37.99 -31.22 -17.59
N TRP A 919 -37.07 -32.10 -17.20
CA TRP A 919 -37.09 -32.80 -15.93
C TRP A 919 -35.91 -32.32 -15.09
N ASN A 920 -36.01 -32.36 -13.76
CA ASN A 920 -34.93 -32.00 -12.85
C ASN A 920 -34.20 -33.23 -12.28
N GLU A 921 -33.06 -33.01 -11.63
CA GLU A 921 -32.26 -34.08 -11.02
C GLU A 921 -33.06 -34.97 -10.03
N PRO A 922 -33.85 -34.41 -9.08
CA PRO A 922 -34.75 -35.19 -8.23
C PRO A 922 -35.67 -36.14 -8.99
N GLU A 923 -36.31 -35.68 -10.07
CA GLU A 923 -37.19 -36.51 -10.90
C GLU A 923 -36.43 -37.63 -11.61
N GLY A 924 -35.24 -37.33 -12.16
CA GLY A 924 -34.37 -38.35 -12.77
C GLY A 924 -33.96 -39.46 -11.78
N ARG A 925 -33.66 -39.08 -10.53
CA ARG A 925 -33.35 -40.02 -9.43
C ARG A 925 -34.59 -40.82 -9.00
N GLN A 926 -35.75 -40.18 -8.90
CA GLN A 926 -37.02 -40.83 -8.56
C GLN A 926 -37.40 -41.89 -9.61
N ARG A 927 -37.28 -41.58 -10.92
CA ARG A 927 -37.52 -42.53 -12.01
C ARG A 927 -36.55 -43.71 -12.00
N ALA A 928 -35.30 -43.51 -11.59
CA ALA A 928 -34.34 -44.61 -11.44
C ALA A 928 -34.75 -45.61 -10.35
N ILE A 929 -35.37 -45.13 -9.26
CA ILE A 929 -35.91 -45.97 -8.18
C ILE A 929 -37.14 -46.74 -8.68
N GLU A 930 -38.07 -46.06 -9.36
CA GLU A 930 -39.25 -46.70 -9.96
C GLU A 930 -38.86 -47.83 -10.92
N GLU A 931 -37.90 -47.61 -11.82
CA GLU A 931 -37.40 -48.63 -12.74
C GLU A 931 -36.74 -49.80 -11.99
N ALA A 932 -35.97 -49.55 -10.92
CA ALA A 932 -35.34 -50.60 -10.14
C ALA A 932 -36.36 -51.51 -9.42
N VAL A 933 -37.45 -50.92 -8.92
CA VAL A 933 -38.58 -51.66 -8.34
C VAL A 933 -39.32 -52.45 -9.42
N GLN A 934 -39.64 -51.81 -10.55
CA GLN A 934 -40.35 -52.44 -11.67
C GLN A 934 -39.56 -53.60 -12.30
N SER A 935 -38.24 -53.45 -12.45
CA SER A 935 -37.34 -54.49 -12.98
C SER A 935 -37.08 -55.63 -11.99
N ARG A 936 -37.52 -55.50 -10.73
CA ARG A 936 -37.22 -56.41 -9.61
C ARG A 936 -35.72 -56.62 -9.43
N SER A 937 -34.96 -55.52 -9.45
CA SER A 937 -33.54 -55.54 -9.13
C SER A 937 -33.33 -55.75 -7.64
N ASP A 938 -32.34 -56.55 -7.26
CA ASP A 938 -31.91 -56.73 -5.87
C ASP A 938 -31.19 -55.47 -5.35
N TYR A 939 -30.53 -54.70 -6.24
CA TYR A 939 -29.84 -53.45 -5.92
C TYR A 939 -30.03 -52.36 -6.98
N LEU A 940 -30.02 -51.09 -6.55
CA LEU A 940 -29.90 -49.90 -7.40
C LEU A 940 -28.49 -49.30 -7.24
N PHE A 941 -27.68 -49.37 -8.29
CA PHE A 941 -26.40 -48.68 -8.36
C PHE A 941 -26.56 -47.38 -9.15
N LEU A 942 -26.81 -46.29 -8.42
CA LEU A 942 -27.00 -44.95 -8.98
C LEU A 942 -25.67 -44.21 -9.04
N ILE A 943 -25.31 -43.76 -10.25
CA ILE A 943 -24.07 -43.05 -10.52
C ILE A 943 -24.32 -41.74 -11.28
N ALA A 944 -23.80 -40.64 -10.76
CA ALA A 944 -23.79 -39.36 -11.46
C ALA A 944 -22.64 -39.31 -12.46
N ALA A 945 -22.84 -38.65 -13.59
CA ALA A 945 -21.85 -38.58 -14.68
C ALA A 945 -20.49 -37.96 -14.29
N CYS A 946 -20.43 -37.20 -13.19
CA CYS A 946 -19.20 -36.65 -12.60
C CYS A 946 -18.37 -37.66 -11.78
N VAL A 947 -18.85 -38.88 -11.58
CA VAL A 947 -18.17 -39.91 -10.77
C VAL A 947 -17.41 -40.89 -11.67
N HIS A 948 -16.09 -40.73 -11.73
CA HIS A 948 -15.22 -41.63 -12.48
C HIS A 948 -14.83 -42.87 -11.66
N VAL A 949 -15.57 -43.98 -11.84
CA VAL A 949 -15.23 -45.28 -11.23
C VAL A 949 -14.07 -45.92 -11.99
N ASN A 950 -12.84 -45.62 -11.55
CA ASN A 950 -11.61 -46.08 -12.22
C ASN A 950 -11.29 -47.56 -11.97
N ASP A 951 -11.74 -48.12 -10.84
CA ASP A 951 -11.62 -49.54 -10.52
C ASP A 951 -12.84 -50.32 -11.03
N ALA A 952 -12.61 -51.21 -12.00
CA ALA A 952 -13.64 -52.03 -12.61
C ALA A 952 -14.37 -52.95 -11.61
N ASP A 953 -13.72 -53.36 -10.52
CA ASP A 953 -14.30 -54.26 -9.53
C ASP A 953 -15.14 -53.53 -8.47
N THR A 954 -15.16 -52.18 -8.44
CA THR A 954 -15.89 -51.37 -7.45
C THR A 954 -17.31 -51.86 -7.18
N LEU A 955 -18.09 -52.18 -8.23
CA LEU A 955 -19.46 -52.67 -8.05
C LEU A 955 -19.50 -54.05 -7.35
N ARG A 956 -18.59 -54.97 -7.70
CA ARG A 956 -18.46 -56.28 -7.02
C ARG A 956 -18.02 -56.09 -5.57
N GLU A 957 -17.09 -55.17 -5.31
CA GLU A 957 -16.62 -54.87 -3.96
C GLU A 957 -17.75 -54.33 -3.08
N LEU A 958 -18.57 -53.38 -3.57
CA LEU A 958 -19.72 -52.85 -2.83
C LEU A 958 -20.75 -53.94 -2.49
N LEU A 959 -21.15 -54.74 -3.48
CA LEU A 959 -22.13 -55.83 -3.32
C LEU A 959 -21.64 -56.94 -2.39
N ALA A 960 -20.32 -57.14 -2.32
CA ALA A 960 -19.74 -58.14 -1.44
C ALA A 960 -19.98 -57.85 0.06
N TYR A 961 -20.50 -56.68 0.45
CA TYR A 961 -20.83 -56.36 1.85
C TYR A 961 -22.29 -56.60 2.24
N ASP A 962 -23.19 -56.86 1.27
CA ASP A 962 -24.60 -57.23 1.51
C ASP A 962 -25.30 -56.30 2.53
N ARG A 963 -25.39 -55.01 2.18
CA ARG A 963 -25.99 -53.93 3.00
C ARG A 963 -27.09 -53.21 2.23
N GLU A 964 -28.13 -52.78 2.95
CA GLU A 964 -29.29 -52.05 2.40
C GLU A 964 -28.91 -50.73 1.72
N PHE A 965 -27.86 -50.06 2.22
CA PHE A 965 -27.26 -48.89 1.59
C PHE A 965 -25.73 -48.93 1.74
N LEU A 966 -25.00 -48.68 0.65
CA LEU A 966 -23.55 -48.56 0.66
C LEU A 966 -23.11 -47.55 -0.41
N ALA A 967 -22.13 -46.72 -0.08
CA ALA A 967 -21.49 -45.81 -1.03
C ALA A 967 -19.96 -45.94 -0.89
N PRO A 968 -19.20 -45.99 -2.00
CA PRO A 968 -17.74 -45.90 -1.93
C PRO A 968 -17.34 -44.49 -1.52
N ILE A 969 -16.31 -44.35 -0.70
CA ILE A 969 -15.71 -43.04 -0.39
C ILE A 969 -15.02 -42.50 -1.66
N LEU A 970 -15.48 -41.37 -2.18
CA LEU A 970 -14.95 -40.75 -3.40
C LEU A 970 -13.95 -39.65 -3.02
N LYS A 971 -12.66 -39.98 -2.89
CA LYS A 971 -11.62 -38.96 -2.69
C LYS A 971 -11.14 -38.42 -4.03
N ALA A 972 -11.16 -37.10 -4.17
CA ALA A 972 -10.76 -36.46 -5.40
C ALA A 972 -9.25 -36.15 -5.49
N ALA A 973 -8.74 -35.98 -6.71
CA ALA A 973 -7.32 -35.96 -7.12
C ALA A 973 -6.28 -35.21 -6.25
N LYS A 974 -6.70 -34.14 -5.58
CA LYS A 974 -5.89 -32.96 -5.22
C LYS A 974 -6.48 -32.17 -4.01
N ALA A 975 -7.29 -32.75 -3.12
CA ALA A 975 -7.82 -32.05 -1.93
C ALA A 975 -8.48 -33.00 -0.92
N ASN A 976 -8.94 -32.44 0.19
CA ASN A 976 -9.38 -33.17 1.38
C ASN A 976 -10.91 -33.25 1.51
N PHE A 977 -11.61 -33.58 0.44
CA PHE A 977 -13.08 -33.67 0.45
C PHE A 977 -13.53 -35.02 -0.13
N SER A 978 -14.78 -35.42 0.12
CA SER A 978 -15.31 -36.71 -0.31
C SER A 978 -16.84 -36.73 -0.43
N ASN A 979 -17.43 -37.85 -0.88
CA ASN A 979 -18.90 -38.06 -0.96
C ASN A 979 -19.55 -38.45 0.37
N PHE A 980 -18.89 -38.02 1.42
CA PHE A 980 -19.12 -38.31 2.80
C PHE A 980 -18.59 -37.11 3.57
N GLN A 981 -19.29 -36.70 4.62
CA GLN A 981 -18.97 -35.55 5.46
C GLN A 981 -19.12 -35.95 6.93
N LEU A 982 -18.21 -35.48 7.79
CA LEU A 982 -18.25 -35.77 9.22
C LEU A 982 -18.31 -34.46 10.02
N HIS A 983 -19.12 -34.45 11.07
CA HIS A 983 -19.11 -33.40 12.10
C HIS A 983 -17.97 -33.59 13.12
N THR A 984 -16.76 -33.93 12.66
CA THR A 984 -15.56 -34.06 13.51
C THR A 984 -14.32 -33.52 12.82
N ASN A 985 -13.35 -33.07 13.62
CA ASN A 985 -12.05 -32.57 13.13
C ASN A 985 -11.23 -33.65 12.39
N ASP A 986 -11.59 -34.93 12.56
CA ASP A 986 -10.90 -36.09 11.97
C ASP A 986 -11.21 -36.30 10.47
N TYR A 987 -12.13 -35.50 9.90
CA TYR A 987 -12.51 -35.56 8.49
C TYR A 987 -11.29 -35.53 7.55
N ASN A 988 -10.35 -34.62 7.82
CA ASN A 988 -9.11 -34.47 7.07
C ASN A 988 -8.15 -35.66 7.23
N GLU A 989 -8.17 -36.40 8.34
CA GLU A 989 -7.34 -37.62 8.47
C GLU A 989 -7.92 -38.77 7.63
N ILE A 990 -9.24 -38.97 7.69
CA ILE A 990 -9.92 -40.10 7.03
C ILE A 990 -9.80 -39.96 5.52
N VAL A 991 -9.97 -38.74 4.97
CA VAL A 991 -9.88 -38.47 3.54
C VAL A 991 -8.43 -38.47 3.02
N ASN A 992 -7.40 -38.38 3.89
CA ASN A 992 -5.99 -38.31 3.47
C ASN A 992 -5.14 -39.56 3.70
N ARG A 993 -5.66 -40.62 4.31
CA ARG A 993 -4.91 -41.89 4.38
C ARG A 993 -4.83 -42.54 2.99
N ASP A 994 -3.66 -42.45 2.37
CA ASP A 994 -3.24 -43.37 1.32
C ASP A 994 -3.07 -44.77 1.94
N ILE A 995 -4.15 -45.54 1.97
CA ILE A 995 -4.14 -46.95 2.34
C ILE A 995 -3.50 -47.72 1.16
N MET A 996 -2.19 -47.98 1.26
CA MET A 996 -1.52 -49.10 0.57
C MET A 996 -1.97 -50.43 1.16
#